data_AF-A0A135L8S6-F1
#
_entry.id   AF-A0A135L8S6-F1
#
_cell.length_a   1.000
_cell.length_b   1.000
_cell.length_c   1.000
_cell.angle_alpha   90.00
_cell.angle_beta   90.00
_cell.angle_gamma   90.00
#
_symmetry.space_group_name_H-M   'P 1'
#
loop_
_entity.id
_entity.type
_entity.pdbx_description
1 polymer ?
#
loop_
_entity_poly.entity_id
_entity_poly.type
_entity_poly.pdbx_seq_one_letter_code
_entity_poly.pdbx_strand_id
1 'polypeptide(L)'
;MWVVAFGEPPIDFLASEWIALYQPISLASGGNDNCNVEILLMDHVFGASYGAPYVGDYEPPHCDFDTVRINLTVTSRGKQYDRLALMYLGDHEVFRTSTAEPTANGIVWTYIKEMSQYNSLWRSPQKLIFDLGNIINDVYTGTFNATLTAHFSTGQNSKTADLILPISARKSASDSSSAFILPTDNTTVKYEIPAAASRAVVSISACGQSEEEFWWSNVLSEDTQDFESTVGRLYGYTPFREVQLYIDGILAGLVWPFPVIFTGGVAPGFWRPVVGIDAFDLRQPEIDISPFLPMIQDGGKHSFEIRVTGLNVSADGIATFADTVGSYWVVTGNIFIYLDDNSSASKAIATGDSDVPTVEAPLPAFAVTRNLIHNDTGGNDSLSYSVVVERVFSATSSLYSWSQRLSFSNHGLLNQQGYSQANRQVTTGNNTITELGDTPISHSIAFQYPLVVNAIYGIASNGMTIDSWMKRGLDFEATGGLGISTYTLTLGPSYLHTTQSGTAQYKSVADGKSSSWGDTINLFDSQMNGRSYHRSVHAINGTVVHDTDPKGKNWPSSPRDDGDIGRDSGPGGGNVGNLGREVGDIPFGTRRFESLFSLLHIFYPVSSPSRQYSLRRAFAMEVPTYSVEGTDRLVHRLAEIYPTGMFSDFTIYTADQTLMVHRLVICSRSEAFGRYLANIPNDSKQAHEFEIKNEHPRVVEAMIRSFYGLNYDINNFQLQMCPMLFNVKVYSLANKFEVEYLKIQAKLTFVNVAQDNWNSDEFLTAAFEAYTTTPKSDRGLRDVVVAICQKYRKDLRLKKGFEKLLEETPGLATDVVLLSHSWLPQPASERVRIVQSFSCLSCFAKWQVQVGMVEDFLECPFCHENKIGAF
;
A
#
# COMPACT_ATOMS: atom_id res chain seq x y z
N MET A 1 46.95 20.85 5.06
CA MET A 1 46.22 21.88 5.83
C MET A 1 45.20 22.52 4.90
N TRP A 2 44.08 21.83 4.74
CA TRP A 2 42.81 22.35 4.23
C TRP A 2 41.76 21.68 5.11
N VAL A 3 40.97 22.52 5.78
CA VAL A 3 39.94 22.17 6.74
C VAL A 3 38.79 21.53 5.96
N VAL A 4 38.54 20.23 6.17
CA VAL A 4 37.26 19.62 5.80
C VAL A 4 36.36 19.84 7.00
N ALA A 5 35.45 20.80 6.85
CA ALA A 5 34.43 21.09 7.82
C ALA A 5 33.53 19.85 7.97
N PHE A 6 33.38 19.37 9.21
CA PHE A 6 32.21 18.61 9.59
C PHE A 6 30.99 19.46 9.18
N GLY A 7 30.02 18.84 8.51
CA GLY A 7 28.76 19.50 8.19
C GLY A 7 28.02 19.85 9.47
N GLU A 8 28.33 21.02 10.04
CA GLU A 8 27.35 21.74 10.84
C GLU A 8 26.14 22.02 9.92
N PRO A 9 24.90 21.89 10.44
CA PRO A 9 23.73 22.31 9.69
C PRO A 9 23.92 23.77 9.26
N PRO A 10 23.44 24.18 8.07
CA PRO A 10 23.61 25.54 7.59
C PRO A 10 23.16 26.53 8.68
N ILE A 11 24.05 27.47 9.00
CA ILE A 11 24.00 28.40 10.15
C ILE A 11 22.75 29.32 10.17
N ASP A 12 21.83 29.20 9.20
CA ASP A 12 20.56 29.92 9.14
C ASP A 12 19.30 29.02 9.24
N PHE A 13 19.41 27.73 9.59
CA PHE A 13 18.27 26.82 9.71
C PHE A 13 17.97 26.44 11.16
N LEU A 14 17.09 27.20 11.83
CA LEU A 14 16.53 26.86 13.16
C LEU A 14 15.46 25.75 13.05
N ALA A 15 15.83 24.57 12.55
CA ALA A 15 14.91 23.44 12.45
C ALA A 15 14.81 22.62 13.73
N SER A 16 13.61 22.11 13.99
CA SER A 16 13.36 21.21 15.10
C SER A 16 13.85 19.80 14.76
N GLU A 17 14.60 19.20 15.67
CA GLU A 17 15.05 17.81 15.53
C GLU A 17 13.90 16.84 15.82
N TRP A 18 13.77 15.82 14.97
CA TRP A 18 12.86 14.69 15.15
C TRP A 18 13.63 13.41 15.41
N ILE A 19 13.09 12.58 16.29
CA ILE A 19 13.82 11.45 16.87
C ILE A 19 12.96 10.19 16.82
N ALA A 20 13.52 9.08 16.37
CA ALA A 20 13.09 7.74 16.75
C ALA A 20 13.98 7.25 17.89
N LEU A 21 13.44 6.57 18.89
CA LEU A 21 14.28 5.94 19.91
C LEU A 21 14.84 4.63 19.35
N TYR A 22 16.17 4.52 19.33
CA TYR A 22 16.91 3.31 19.00
C TYR A 22 18.25 3.33 19.74
N GLN A 23 18.88 2.16 19.91
CA GLN A 23 20.22 2.08 20.47
C GLN A 23 21.23 2.70 19.48
N PRO A 24 22.01 3.72 19.88
CA PRO A 24 22.94 4.38 18.99
C PRO A 24 23.96 3.41 18.38
N ILE A 25 24.15 3.51 17.06
CA ILE A 25 25.17 2.77 16.34
C ILE A 25 26.40 3.66 16.21
N SER A 26 27.54 3.21 16.71
CA SER A 26 28.80 3.93 16.58
C SER A 26 29.32 3.88 15.15
N LEU A 27 29.60 5.05 14.55
CA LEU A 27 30.36 5.16 13.30
C LEU A 27 31.88 5.11 13.52
N ALA A 28 32.36 5.17 14.77
CA ALA A 28 33.79 5.13 15.07
C ALA A 28 34.38 3.72 14.85
N SER A 29 35.53 3.67 14.16
CA SER A 29 36.31 2.47 13.89
C SER A 29 37.08 2.01 15.14
N GLY A 30 36.78 0.81 15.64
CA GLY A 30 37.48 0.21 16.78
C GLY A 30 38.71 -0.64 16.40
N GLY A 31 39.14 -0.64 15.13
CA GLY A 31 40.18 -1.53 14.60
C GLY A 31 41.21 -0.83 13.71
N ASN A 32 42.36 -1.49 13.51
CA ASN A 32 43.47 -1.06 12.66
C ASN A 32 43.01 -0.71 11.23
N ASP A 33 43.25 0.55 10.84
CA ASP A 33 43.35 1.27 9.55
C ASP A 33 43.27 0.57 8.15
N ASN A 34 42.74 -0.65 7.97
CA ASN A 34 42.73 -1.27 6.63
C ASN A 34 41.60 -0.77 5.70
N CYS A 35 40.45 -0.35 6.23
CA CYS A 35 39.37 0.27 5.45
C CYS A 35 38.55 1.17 6.40
N ASN A 36 38.46 2.46 6.06
CA ASN A 36 37.67 3.46 6.78
C ASN A 36 37.26 4.54 5.77
N VAL A 37 36.24 4.23 4.97
CA VAL A 37 35.84 5.03 3.81
C VAL A 37 34.39 5.44 3.96
N GLU A 38 34.09 6.71 3.75
CA GLU A 38 32.72 7.21 3.62
C GLU A 38 32.44 7.55 2.16
N ILE A 39 31.29 7.11 1.66
CA ILE A 39 30.82 7.36 0.29
C ILE A 39 29.47 8.07 0.36
N LEU A 40 29.32 9.17 -0.38
CA LEU A 40 28.03 9.80 -0.62
C LEU A 40 27.25 8.97 -1.65
N LEU A 41 26.12 8.39 -1.25
CA LEU A 41 25.27 7.58 -2.11
C LEU A 41 24.19 8.41 -2.80
N MET A 42 23.64 9.40 -2.10
CA MET A 42 22.57 10.26 -2.58
C MET A 42 22.63 11.61 -1.88
N ASP A 43 22.51 12.68 -2.66
CA ASP A 43 22.13 14.02 -2.19
C ASP A 43 21.02 14.53 -3.12
N HIS A 44 19.78 14.51 -2.64
CA HIS A 44 18.61 14.67 -3.50
C HIS A 44 17.46 15.41 -2.83
N VAL A 45 16.70 16.16 -3.63
CA VAL A 45 15.50 16.89 -3.20
C VAL A 45 14.25 16.23 -3.77
N PHE A 46 13.51 15.54 -2.91
CA PHE A 46 12.24 14.93 -3.24
C PHE A 46 11.10 15.95 -3.12
N GLY A 47 10.82 16.64 -4.22
CA GLY A 47 9.69 17.56 -4.38
C GLY A 47 8.54 16.94 -5.16
N ALA A 48 8.65 16.92 -6.48
CA ALA A 48 7.70 16.27 -7.40
C ALA A 48 8.25 14.91 -7.86
N SER A 49 8.42 14.00 -6.92
CA SER A 49 9.12 12.72 -7.10
C SER A 49 8.19 11.50 -7.15
N TYR A 50 6.86 11.71 -7.16
CA TYR A 50 5.91 10.60 -7.28
C TYR A 50 6.12 9.82 -8.59
N GLY A 51 6.43 8.52 -8.50
CA GLY A 51 6.77 7.68 -9.65
C GLY A 51 8.12 7.99 -10.30
N ALA A 52 8.94 8.83 -9.67
CA ALA A 52 10.25 9.25 -10.16
C ALA A 52 11.27 9.16 -9.00
N PRO A 53 11.77 7.94 -8.69
CA PRO A 53 12.72 7.74 -7.60
C PRO A 53 14.07 8.38 -7.94
N TYR A 54 14.92 8.58 -6.92
CA TYR A 54 16.34 8.81 -7.17
C TYR A 54 16.97 7.52 -7.69
N VAL A 55 17.81 7.65 -8.73
CA VAL A 55 18.57 6.54 -9.30
C VAL A 55 20.02 6.98 -9.45
N GLY A 56 20.94 6.19 -8.89
CA GLY A 56 22.38 6.41 -8.99
C GLY A 56 23.12 5.09 -9.10
N ASP A 57 24.36 5.16 -9.55
CA ASP A 57 25.26 4.01 -9.58
C ASP A 57 26.15 4.02 -8.34
N TYR A 58 26.24 2.88 -7.67
CA TYR A 58 27.14 2.63 -6.56
C TYR A 58 28.31 1.76 -7.02
N GLU A 59 29.52 2.16 -6.62
CA GLU A 59 30.76 1.40 -6.81
C GLU A 59 31.41 1.11 -5.45
N PRO A 60 31.88 -0.12 -5.19
CA PRO A 60 32.52 -0.47 -3.93
C PRO A 60 33.84 0.27 -3.71
N PRO A 61 34.21 0.59 -2.45
CA PRO A 61 35.51 1.18 -2.15
C PRO A 61 36.64 0.19 -2.49
N HIS A 62 37.82 0.72 -2.84
CA HIS A 62 39.03 -0.06 -3.10
C HIS A 62 39.74 -0.52 -1.81
N CYS A 63 39.00 -1.12 -0.88
CA CYS A 63 39.53 -1.77 0.31
C CYS A 63 38.63 -2.92 0.76
N ASP A 64 39.20 -3.85 1.53
CA ASP A 64 38.44 -4.93 2.14
C ASP A 64 37.67 -4.40 3.35
N PHE A 65 36.36 -4.63 3.36
CA PHE A 65 35.47 -4.27 4.47
C PHE A 65 34.64 -5.49 4.92
N ASP A 66 34.20 -5.46 6.16
CA ASP A 66 33.23 -6.41 6.72
C ASP A 66 32.02 -5.70 7.36
N THR A 67 32.11 -4.37 7.52
CA THR A 67 31.12 -3.57 8.22
C THR A 67 30.67 -2.43 7.31
N VAL A 68 29.36 -2.32 7.09
CA VAL A 68 28.72 -1.23 6.33
C VAL A 68 27.63 -0.59 7.17
N ARG A 69 27.65 0.73 7.30
CA ARG A 69 26.59 1.49 7.97
C ARG A 69 26.15 2.64 7.10
N ILE A 70 24.85 2.82 6.95
CA ILE A 70 24.33 4.00 6.24
C ILE A 70 23.90 5.07 7.24
N ASN A 71 24.02 6.34 6.83
CA ASN A 71 23.51 7.49 7.55
C ASN A 71 22.58 8.27 6.60
N LEU A 72 21.29 8.26 6.91
CA LEU A 72 20.28 9.06 6.21
C LEU A 72 19.96 10.29 7.05
N THR A 73 20.23 11.48 6.51
CA THR A 73 19.81 12.75 7.09
C THR A 73 18.81 13.42 6.17
N VAL A 74 17.66 13.81 6.72
CA VAL A 74 16.58 14.45 5.96
C VAL A 74 16.19 15.76 6.62
N THR A 75 16.05 16.80 5.79
CA THR A 75 15.45 18.07 6.19
C THR A 75 14.18 18.33 5.38
N SER A 76 13.19 18.93 6.03
CA SER A 76 11.94 19.30 5.35
C SER A 76 11.30 20.50 6.02
N ARG A 77 10.61 21.35 5.27
CA ARG A 77 9.94 22.54 5.77
C ARG A 77 8.68 22.82 5.00
N GLY A 78 7.60 23.20 5.69
CA GLY A 78 6.31 23.51 5.08
C GLY A 78 5.25 22.50 5.54
N LYS A 79 4.19 22.36 4.75
CA LYS A 79 3.13 21.38 5.00
C LYS A 79 3.36 20.15 4.13
N GLN A 80 3.49 18.97 4.73
CA GLN A 80 3.56 17.68 4.05
C GLN A 80 3.14 16.59 5.02
N TYR A 81 2.68 15.44 4.50
CA TYR A 81 2.45 14.24 5.31
C TYR A 81 3.68 13.35 5.35
N ASP A 82 3.59 12.31 6.16
CA ASP A 82 4.51 11.20 6.07
C ASP A 82 4.48 10.57 4.68
N ARG A 83 5.65 10.16 4.21
CA ARG A 83 5.87 9.47 2.94
C ARG A 83 6.66 8.21 3.23
N LEU A 84 6.15 7.08 2.73
CA LEU A 84 6.90 5.85 2.68
C LEU A 84 8.07 6.01 1.70
N ALA A 85 9.25 5.56 2.09
CA ALA A 85 10.42 5.50 1.24
C ALA A 85 11.08 4.13 1.28
N LEU A 86 11.61 3.72 0.13
CA LEU A 86 12.22 2.41 -0.09
C LEU A 86 13.57 2.57 -0.78
N MET A 87 14.59 1.94 -0.24
CA MET A 87 15.94 1.92 -0.80
C MET A 87 16.26 0.52 -1.32
N TYR A 88 16.72 0.47 -2.56
CA TYR A 88 17.15 -0.74 -3.25
C TYR A 88 18.63 -0.69 -3.63
N LEU A 89 19.29 -1.84 -3.53
CA LEU A 89 20.51 -2.15 -4.27
C LEU A 89 20.12 -3.15 -5.37
N GLY A 90 20.13 -2.72 -6.62
CA GLY A 90 19.52 -3.44 -7.73
C GLY A 90 18.03 -3.66 -7.45
N ASP A 91 17.60 -4.92 -7.37
CA ASP A 91 16.22 -5.31 -7.09
C ASP A 91 15.96 -5.74 -5.64
N HIS A 92 16.95 -5.55 -4.76
CA HIS A 92 16.92 -5.93 -3.35
C HIS A 92 16.51 -4.75 -2.50
N GLU A 93 15.36 -4.82 -1.84
CA GLU A 93 15.02 -3.82 -0.84
C GLU A 93 15.91 -4.02 0.39
N VAL A 94 16.71 -3.02 0.73
CA VAL A 94 17.65 -3.09 1.86
C VAL A 94 17.25 -2.18 3.02
N PHE A 95 16.37 -1.20 2.77
CA PHE A 95 15.88 -0.28 3.79
C PHE A 95 14.51 0.28 3.42
N ARG A 96 13.58 0.27 4.39
CA ARG A 96 12.25 0.88 4.28
C ARG A 96 12.03 1.82 5.46
N THR A 97 11.61 3.04 5.17
CA THR A 97 11.49 4.13 6.13
C THR A 97 10.25 4.97 5.85
N SER A 98 9.81 5.76 6.82
CA SER A 98 8.75 6.76 6.65
C SER A 98 9.24 8.12 7.17
N THR A 99 8.95 9.18 6.42
CA THR A 99 9.39 10.52 6.77
C THR A 99 8.61 11.09 7.95
N ALA A 100 9.26 11.86 8.83
CA ALA A 100 8.54 12.71 9.77
C ALA A 100 7.79 13.86 9.07
N GLU A 101 6.58 14.19 9.53
CA GLU A 101 5.82 15.35 9.06
C GLU A 101 6.54 16.69 9.39
N PRO A 102 6.83 17.55 8.40
CA PRO A 102 7.49 18.82 8.64
C PRO A 102 6.61 19.84 9.38
N THR A 103 7.30 20.84 9.94
CA THR A 103 6.68 22.05 10.48
C THR A 103 6.94 23.24 9.57
N ALA A 104 6.22 24.34 9.78
CA ALA A 104 6.48 25.61 9.08
C ALA A 104 7.90 26.17 9.35
N ASN A 105 8.50 25.83 10.49
CA ASN A 105 9.86 26.24 10.87
C ASN A 105 10.93 25.31 10.31
N GLY A 106 10.54 24.13 9.85
CA GLY A 106 11.46 23.11 9.34
C GLY A 106 11.78 22.05 10.39
N ILE A 107 12.17 20.89 9.89
CA ILE A 107 12.57 19.72 10.67
C ILE A 107 13.88 19.15 10.13
N VAL A 108 14.60 18.44 11.00
CA VAL A 108 15.73 17.60 10.64
C VAL A 108 15.64 16.28 11.40
N TRP A 109 15.97 15.17 10.75
CA TRP A 109 16.18 13.90 11.42
C TRP A 109 17.30 13.12 10.76
N THR A 110 17.96 12.29 11.56
CA THR A 110 19.06 11.43 11.12
C THR A 110 18.84 10.01 11.64
N TYR A 111 19.00 9.03 10.76
CA TYR A 111 18.96 7.61 11.11
C TYR A 111 20.21 6.89 10.62
N ILE A 112 20.87 6.17 11.52
CA ILE A 112 22.03 5.33 11.20
C ILE A 112 21.58 3.87 11.23
N LYS A 113 21.79 3.15 10.14
CA LYS A 113 21.39 1.75 10.00
C LYS A 113 22.60 0.84 9.75
N GLU A 114 22.62 -0.30 10.43
CA GLU A 114 23.55 -1.41 10.18
C GLU A 114 23.15 -2.13 8.88
N MET A 115 24.11 -2.29 7.97
CA MET A 115 23.87 -2.81 6.60
C MET A 115 24.79 -3.96 6.22
N SER A 116 25.56 -4.51 7.16
CA SER A 116 26.57 -5.54 6.87
C SER A 116 25.95 -6.88 6.51
N GLN A 117 24.71 -7.17 6.91
CA GLN A 117 23.95 -8.33 6.44
C GLN A 117 23.82 -8.37 4.90
N TYR A 118 23.95 -7.23 4.22
CA TYR A 118 23.91 -7.11 2.76
C TYR A 118 25.30 -7.06 2.09
N ASN A 119 26.37 -7.46 2.78
CA ASN A 119 27.75 -7.34 2.30
C ASN A 119 28.01 -7.94 0.90
N SER A 120 27.35 -9.04 0.53
CA SER A 120 27.47 -9.61 -0.82
C SER A 120 26.99 -8.65 -1.92
N LEU A 121 25.99 -7.80 -1.63
CA LEU A 121 25.54 -6.74 -2.54
C LEU A 121 26.55 -5.58 -2.57
N TRP A 122 27.01 -5.13 -1.40
CA TRP A 122 27.96 -4.02 -1.28
C TRP A 122 29.32 -4.29 -1.91
N ARG A 123 29.75 -5.55 -2.05
CA ARG A 123 31.04 -5.91 -2.66
C ARG A 123 31.07 -5.82 -4.19
N SER A 124 29.96 -5.44 -4.81
CA SER A 124 29.84 -5.33 -6.27
C SER A 124 29.18 -4.01 -6.65
N PRO A 125 29.38 -3.53 -7.89
CA PRO A 125 28.65 -2.38 -8.38
C PRO A 125 27.14 -2.63 -8.33
N GLN A 126 26.37 -1.66 -7.86
CA GLN A 126 24.92 -1.76 -7.73
C GLN A 126 24.24 -0.53 -8.30
N LYS A 127 23.05 -0.71 -8.89
CA LYS A 127 22.15 0.42 -9.10
C LYS A 127 21.48 0.74 -7.76
N LEU A 128 21.69 1.94 -7.25
CA LEU A 128 21.03 2.43 -6.05
C LEU A 128 19.75 3.17 -6.44
N ILE A 129 18.61 2.68 -5.97
CA ILE A 129 17.30 3.33 -6.17
C ILE A 129 16.76 3.74 -4.81
N PHE A 130 16.42 5.01 -4.65
CA PHE A 130 15.75 5.52 -3.46
C PHE A 130 14.41 6.13 -3.86
N ASP A 131 13.34 5.36 -3.63
CA ASP A 131 11.97 5.75 -3.97
C ASP A 131 11.33 6.46 -2.78
N LEU A 132 11.09 7.77 -2.92
CA LEU A 132 10.32 8.58 -1.99
C LEU A 132 9.35 9.41 -2.82
N GLY A 133 8.12 8.90 -2.95
CA GLY A 133 7.07 9.55 -3.72
C GLY A 133 6.55 10.80 -3.00
N ASN A 134 6.78 11.98 -3.59
CA ASN A 134 6.31 13.24 -3.04
C ASN A 134 5.58 14.09 -4.09
N ILE A 135 4.62 14.88 -3.62
CA ILE A 135 3.81 15.80 -4.44
C ILE A 135 3.86 17.18 -3.77
N ILE A 136 4.10 18.20 -4.58
CA ILE A 136 4.06 19.62 -4.19
C ILE A 136 2.95 20.33 -4.95
N ASN A 137 2.13 21.08 -4.23
CA ASN A 137 1.09 21.95 -4.77
C ASN A 137 0.82 23.12 -3.81
N ASP A 138 -0.32 23.79 -3.97
CA ASP A 138 -0.77 24.90 -3.11
C ASP A 138 -1.09 24.47 -1.67
N VAL A 139 -1.38 23.19 -1.44
CA VAL A 139 -1.62 22.61 -0.11
C VAL A 139 -0.35 22.02 0.48
N TYR A 140 0.34 21.16 -0.27
CA TYR A 140 1.54 20.45 0.12
C TYR A 140 2.77 21.20 -0.37
N THR A 141 3.45 21.87 0.55
CA THR A 141 4.55 22.78 0.24
C THR A 141 5.90 22.24 0.68
N GLY A 142 5.92 21.15 1.46
CA GLY A 142 7.16 20.57 1.99
C GLY A 142 7.83 19.59 1.05
N THR A 143 9.06 19.93 0.65
CA THR A 143 10.01 19.01 -0.01
C THR A 143 10.81 18.24 1.05
N PHE A 144 11.36 17.09 0.69
CA PHE A 144 12.32 16.37 1.53
C PHE A 144 13.70 16.43 0.90
N ASN A 145 14.63 17.10 1.55
CA ASN A 145 16.03 17.13 1.13
C ASN A 145 16.76 16.04 1.90
N ALA A 146 17.22 15.01 1.19
CA ALA A 146 17.80 13.81 1.78
C ALA A 146 19.25 13.64 1.35
N THR A 147 20.11 13.43 2.33
CA THR A 147 21.51 13.08 2.15
C THR A 147 21.75 11.70 2.75
N LEU A 148 22.27 10.77 1.95
CA LEU A 148 22.56 9.40 2.34
C LEU A 148 24.04 9.10 2.12
N THR A 149 24.75 8.75 3.18
CA THR A 149 26.13 8.26 3.11
C THR A 149 26.22 6.80 3.54
N ALA A 150 27.23 6.09 3.04
CA ALA A 150 27.62 4.76 3.51
C ALA A 150 29.06 4.80 4.04
N HIS A 151 29.24 4.30 5.24
CA HIS A 151 30.53 4.15 5.92
C HIS A 151 30.96 2.68 5.87
N PHE A 152 32.13 2.43 5.29
CA PHE A 152 32.75 1.13 5.12
C PHE A 152 33.93 0.99 6.07
N SER A 153 33.91 -0.07 6.86
CA SER A 153 34.99 -0.35 7.82
C SER A 153 35.24 -1.83 8.04
N THR A 154 36.32 -2.12 8.76
CA THR A 154 36.62 -3.45 9.31
C THR A 154 36.41 -3.44 10.81
N GLY A 155 35.76 -4.47 11.36
CA GLY A 155 35.61 -4.59 12.81
C GLY A 155 34.53 -5.56 13.28
N GLN A 156 33.68 -6.04 12.38
CA GLN A 156 32.70 -7.08 12.68
C GLN A 156 32.99 -8.31 11.81
N ASN A 157 33.80 -9.23 12.33
CA ASN A 157 34.02 -10.57 11.75
C ASN A 157 32.74 -11.42 11.88
N SER A 158 31.65 -11.00 11.24
CA SER A 158 30.37 -11.70 11.23
C SER A 158 30.20 -12.48 9.93
N LYS A 159 29.64 -13.70 10.01
CA LYS A 159 29.23 -14.43 8.80
C LYS A 159 28.04 -13.70 8.18
N THR A 160 28.17 -13.33 6.90
CA THR A 160 27.12 -12.69 6.11
C THR A 160 26.73 -13.62 4.97
N ALA A 161 25.59 -13.38 4.33
CA ALA A 161 25.14 -14.23 3.23
C ALA A 161 26.08 -14.08 2.03
N ASP A 162 26.52 -15.21 1.47
CA ASP A 162 27.39 -15.27 0.31
C ASP A 162 26.65 -14.84 -0.97
N LEU A 163 25.34 -15.08 -1.00
CA LEU A 163 24.44 -14.69 -2.07
C LEU A 163 23.12 -14.19 -1.49
N ILE A 164 22.57 -13.13 -2.07
CA ILE A 164 21.23 -12.63 -1.77
C ILE A 164 20.43 -12.62 -3.06
N LEU A 165 19.20 -13.15 -3.03
CA LEU A 165 18.26 -13.17 -4.16
C LEU A 165 17.00 -12.37 -3.81
N PRO A 166 16.47 -11.49 -4.69
CA PRO A 166 15.33 -10.65 -4.33
C PRO A 166 13.99 -11.35 -4.60
N ILE A 167 13.06 -11.34 -3.65
CA ILE A 167 11.64 -11.63 -3.91
C ILE A 167 10.96 -10.28 -4.16
N SER A 168 11.02 -9.83 -5.41
CA SER A 168 10.57 -8.48 -5.81
C SER A 168 10.06 -8.44 -7.25
N ALA A 169 9.41 -7.34 -7.63
CA ALA A 169 8.88 -7.11 -8.98
C ALA A 169 9.96 -6.90 -10.05
N ARG A 170 11.24 -6.86 -9.65
CA ARG A 170 12.43 -6.76 -10.53
C ARG A 170 12.39 -5.60 -11.53
N LYS A 171 12.11 -4.38 -11.04
CA LYS A 171 11.94 -3.17 -11.84
C LYS A 171 13.18 -2.25 -11.86
N SER A 172 14.30 -2.66 -11.28
CA SER A 172 15.54 -1.87 -11.26
C SER A 172 16.07 -1.54 -12.67
N ALA A 173 15.88 -2.45 -13.63
CA ALA A 173 16.25 -2.23 -15.04
C ALA A 173 15.44 -1.10 -15.70
N SER A 174 14.27 -0.77 -15.14
CA SER A 174 13.39 0.32 -15.58
C SER A 174 13.41 1.50 -14.60
N ASP A 175 14.48 1.64 -13.80
CA ASP A 175 14.71 2.78 -12.91
C ASP A 175 13.53 3.03 -11.94
N SER A 176 12.90 1.95 -11.48
CA SER A 176 11.66 2.00 -10.70
C SER A 176 11.73 1.12 -9.46
N SER A 177 10.89 1.42 -8.47
CA SER A 177 10.74 0.64 -7.25
C SER A 177 10.36 -0.81 -7.56
N SER A 178 11.06 -1.76 -6.93
CA SER A 178 10.85 -3.20 -7.14
C SER A 178 9.84 -3.81 -6.17
N ALA A 179 9.08 -3.01 -5.40
CA ALA A 179 8.02 -3.53 -4.55
C ALA A 179 6.85 -4.13 -5.35
N PHE A 180 6.24 -5.18 -4.78
CA PHE A 180 4.91 -5.64 -5.16
C PHE A 180 3.84 -4.80 -4.46
N ILE A 181 2.75 -4.54 -5.17
CA ILE A 181 1.55 -3.88 -4.66
C ILE A 181 0.41 -4.89 -4.62
N LEU A 182 0.04 -5.32 -3.42
CA LEU A 182 -1.06 -6.27 -3.20
C LEU A 182 -2.39 -5.55 -2.91
N PRO A 183 -3.54 -6.12 -3.31
CA PRO A 183 -3.72 -7.49 -3.84
C PRO A 183 -3.54 -7.63 -5.36
N THR A 184 -3.09 -6.59 -6.08
CA THR A 184 -3.09 -6.58 -7.55
C THR A 184 -1.94 -7.35 -8.19
N ASP A 185 -0.74 -7.33 -7.59
CA ASP A 185 0.45 -7.93 -8.17
C ASP A 185 0.57 -9.42 -7.86
N ASN A 186 1.15 -10.18 -8.80
CA ASN A 186 1.63 -11.54 -8.55
C ASN A 186 3.04 -11.47 -7.94
N THR A 187 3.21 -12.00 -6.73
CA THR A 187 4.48 -11.97 -5.99
C THR A 187 5.41 -13.15 -6.32
N THR A 188 5.00 -14.03 -7.23
CA THR A 188 5.75 -15.25 -7.56
C THR A 188 7.03 -14.92 -8.33
N VAL A 189 8.17 -15.32 -7.78
CA VAL A 189 9.49 -15.29 -8.43
C VAL A 189 10.05 -16.71 -8.53
N LYS A 190 11.06 -16.92 -9.39
CA LYS A 190 11.72 -18.22 -9.55
C LYS A 190 13.23 -18.09 -9.54
N TYR A 191 13.89 -18.98 -8.80
CA TYR A 191 15.34 -19.02 -8.63
C TYR A 191 15.87 -20.46 -8.61
N GLU A 192 17.09 -20.63 -9.13
CA GLU A 192 17.88 -21.83 -8.90
C GLU A 192 18.74 -21.59 -7.66
N ILE A 193 18.68 -22.51 -6.69
CA ILE A 193 19.44 -22.39 -5.43
C ILE A 193 20.73 -23.20 -5.58
N PRO A 194 21.90 -22.63 -5.24
CA PRO A 194 23.17 -23.34 -5.35
C PRO A 194 23.18 -24.64 -4.52
N ALA A 195 23.67 -25.73 -5.11
CA ALA A 195 23.83 -27.02 -4.42
C ALA A 195 24.79 -26.96 -3.21
N ALA A 196 25.62 -25.92 -3.12
CA ALA A 196 26.51 -25.66 -2.00
C ALA A 196 25.85 -24.87 -0.85
N ALA A 197 24.58 -24.46 -0.97
CA ALA A 197 23.88 -23.78 0.12
C ALA A 197 23.74 -24.69 1.35
N SER A 198 24.20 -24.19 2.49
CA SER A 198 24.15 -24.86 3.79
C SER A 198 23.04 -24.33 4.67
N ARG A 199 22.65 -23.07 4.48
CA ARG A 199 21.56 -22.40 5.18
C ARG A 199 20.90 -21.38 4.25
N ALA A 200 19.58 -21.21 4.37
CA ALA A 200 18.86 -20.17 3.65
C ALA A 200 17.77 -19.53 4.53
N VAL A 201 17.68 -18.20 4.51
CA VAL A 201 16.73 -17.41 5.31
C VAL A 201 16.04 -16.41 4.40
N VAL A 202 14.72 -16.26 4.53
CA VAL A 202 13.94 -15.24 3.82
C VAL A 202 13.56 -14.13 4.77
N SER A 203 14.00 -12.89 4.51
CA SER A 203 13.42 -11.71 5.15
C SER A 203 12.21 -11.22 4.34
N ILE A 204 11.17 -10.74 5.03
CA ILE A 204 9.98 -10.17 4.39
C ILE A 204 9.75 -8.75 4.91
N SER A 205 9.60 -7.81 3.99
CA SER A 205 9.20 -6.43 4.25
C SER A 205 7.78 -6.24 3.75
N ALA A 206 6.81 -6.15 4.66
CA ALA A 206 5.39 -6.01 4.34
C ALA A 206 4.76 -4.88 5.17
N CYS A 207 4.12 -3.92 4.49
CA CYS A 207 3.53 -2.76 5.12
C CYS A 207 2.21 -2.39 4.44
N GLY A 208 1.15 -2.24 5.24
CA GLY A 208 -0.14 -1.72 4.78
C GLY A 208 -0.12 -0.21 4.58
N GLN A 209 -0.82 0.27 3.57
CA GLN A 209 -1.02 1.66 3.20
C GLN A 209 -2.47 1.87 2.75
N SER A 210 -2.93 3.12 2.67
CA SER A 210 -4.30 3.46 2.27
C SER A 210 -5.34 2.70 3.12
N GLU A 211 -6.18 1.83 2.55
CA GLU A 211 -7.20 1.07 3.29
C GLU A 211 -6.61 0.15 4.37
N GLU A 212 -5.32 -0.15 4.27
CA GLU A 212 -4.59 -1.03 5.16
C GLU A 212 -3.59 -0.27 6.05
N GLU A 213 -3.52 1.07 6.01
CA GLU A 213 -2.59 1.83 6.87
C GLU A 213 -2.87 1.59 8.37
N PHE A 214 -4.15 1.45 8.72
CA PHE A 214 -4.62 1.16 10.07
C PHE A 214 -5.29 -0.21 10.16
N TRP A 215 -4.80 -1.22 9.42
CA TRP A 215 -5.42 -2.56 9.36
C TRP A 215 -5.76 -3.17 10.73
N TRP A 216 -5.00 -2.80 11.77
CA TRP A 216 -5.22 -3.23 13.16
C TRP A 216 -6.52 -2.67 13.79
N SER A 217 -7.15 -1.65 13.22
CA SER A 217 -8.47 -1.13 13.66
C SER A 217 -9.62 -1.57 12.75
N ASN A 218 -9.37 -2.38 11.72
CA ASN A 218 -10.42 -2.85 10.81
C ASN A 218 -11.50 -3.64 11.56
N VAL A 219 -12.73 -3.58 11.05
CA VAL A 219 -13.87 -4.33 11.59
C VAL A 219 -14.06 -5.66 10.86
N LEU A 220 -15.04 -6.46 11.27
CA LEU A 220 -15.45 -7.62 10.49
C LEU A 220 -16.04 -7.13 9.16
N SER A 221 -15.88 -7.90 8.08
CA SER A 221 -16.29 -7.44 6.73
C SER A 221 -17.80 -7.12 6.65
N GLU A 222 -18.63 -7.79 7.44
CA GLU A 222 -20.08 -7.50 7.55
C GLU A 222 -20.40 -6.15 8.23
N ASP A 223 -19.49 -5.63 9.05
CA ASP A 223 -19.70 -4.41 9.86
C ASP A 223 -19.22 -3.13 9.14
N THR A 224 -18.71 -3.25 7.92
CA THR A 224 -18.06 -2.12 7.20
C THR A 224 -19.00 -0.94 6.92
N GLN A 225 -20.31 -1.19 6.91
CA GLN A 225 -21.36 -0.18 6.66
C GLN A 225 -22.13 0.19 7.94
N ASP A 226 -21.87 -0.46 9.07
CA ASP A 226 -22.70 -0.33 10.27
C ASP A 226 -22.73 1.09 10.86
N PHE A 227 -21.70 1.89 10.61
CA PHE A 227 -21.60 3.29 11.06
C PHE A 227 -21.38 4.28 9.91
N GLU A 228 -21.76 3.90 8.69
CA GLU A 228 -21.48 4.70 7.49
C GLU A 228 -22.13 6.10 7.56
N SER A 229 -23.32 6.21 8.15
CA SER A 229 -24.02 7.49 8.29
C SER A 229 -23.38 8.48 9.29
N THR A 230 -22.48 8.01 10.17
CA THR A 230 -21.90 8.82 11.26
C THR A 230 -20.42 9.07 11.07
N VAL A 231 -19.63 8.00 10.93
CA VAL A 231 -18.16 8.07 10.80
C VAL A 231 -17.66 7.61 9.44
N GLY A 232 -18.56 7.28 8.51
CA GLY A 232 -18.21 6.83 7.18
C GLY A 232 -17.94 5.33 7.13
N ARG A 233 -17.61 4.84 5.93
CA ARG A 233 -17.33 3.42 5.70
C ARG A 233 -16.08 2.99 6.45
N LEU A 234 -16.16 1.86 7.14
CA LEU A 234 -15.03 1.21 7.82
C LEU A 234 -14.39 0.15 6.91
N TYR A 235 -13.16 -0.23 7.21
CA TYR A 235 -12.44 -1.27 6.46
C TYR A 235 -12.61 -2.65 7.10
N GLY A 236 -12.67 -3.68 6.25
CA GLY A 236 -12.98 -5.05 6.63
C GLY A 236 -11.76 -5.96 6.80
N TYR A 237 -11.99 -7.26 6.68
CA TYR A 237 -10.99 -8.34 6.85
C TYR A 237 -10.42 -8.50 8.26
N THR A 238 -11.10 -7.94 9.27
CA THR A 238 -10.73 -7.98 10.69
C THR A 238 -9.41 -7.25 11.03
N PRO A 239 -9.07 -7.06 12.31
CA PRO A 239 -7.78 -6.55 12.78
C PRO A 239 -6.57 -7.47 12.57
N PHE A 240 -6.77 -8.70 12.07
CA PHE A 240 -5.70 -9.69 11.95
C PHE A 240 -5.12 -9.74 10.54
N ARG A 241 -3.79 -9.83 10.43
CA ARG A 241 -3.08 -10.05 9.16
C ARG A 241 -2.03 -11.14 9.32
N GLU A 242 -1.99 -12.05 8.35
CA GLU A 242 -0.94 -13.05 8.20
C GLU A 242 -0.26 -12.86 6.84
N VAL A 243 1.07 -12.79 6.86
CA VAL A 243 1.91 -12.83 5.67
C VAL A 243 2.49 -14.24 5.56
N GLN A 244 2.31 -14.88 4.41
CA GLN A 244 2.67 -16.28 4.18
C GLN A 244 3.74 -16.38 3.09
N LEU A 245 4.77 -17.19 3.34
CA LEU A 245 5.77 -17.55 2.32
C LEU A 245 5.47 -18.95 1.80
N TYR A 246 5.39 -19.11 0.48
CA TYR A 246 5.27 -20.40 -0.18
C TYR A 246 6.51 -20.69 -1.02
N ILE A 247 6.95 -21.95 -1.03
CA ILE A 247 7.98 -22.50 -1.91
C ILE A 247 7.35 -23.64 -2.70
N ASP A 248 7.26 -23.51 -4.04
CA ASP A 248 6.58 -24.48 -4.92
C ASP A 248 5.16 -24.86 -4.47
N GLY A 249 4.41 -23.87 -3.97
CA GLY A 249 3.05 -24.04 -3.48
C GLY A 249 2.95 -24.68 -2.09
N ILE A 250 4.08 -25.01 -1.44
CA ILE A 250 4.15 -25.51 -0.07
C ILE A 250 4.38 -24.33 0.88
N LEU A 251 3.57 -24.21 1.94
CA LEU A 251 3.75 -23.17 2.95
C LEU A 251 5.09 -23.39 3.68
N ALA A 252 5.96 -22.39 3.63
CA ALA A 252 7.32 -22.45 4.17
C ALA A 252 7.49 -21.68 5.49
N GLY A 253 6.62 -20.71 5.76
CA GLY A 253 6.59 -20.00 7.04
C GLY A 253 5.65 -18.80 7.04
N LEU A 254 5.58 -18.16 8.21
CA LEU A 254 4.58 -17.15 8.55
C LEU A 254 5.22 -15.91 9.14
N VAL A 255 4.68 -14.73 8.82
CA VAL A 255 5.01 -13.45 9.46
C VAL A 255 3.72 -12.78 9.89
N TRP A 256 3.64 -12.42 11.17
CA TRP A 256 2.56 -11.59 11.71
C TRP A 256 3.11 -10.18 11.94
N PRO A 257 2.69 -9.18 11.14
CA PRO A 257 3.37 -7.90 11.06
C PRO A 257 3.19 -7.07 12.33
N PHE A 258 4.22 -6.29 12.66
CA PHE A 258 4.14 -5.25 13.70
C PHE A 258 3.19 -4.13 13.23
N PRO A 259 2.21 -3.69 14.04
CA PRO A 259 1.32 -2.59 13.69
C PRO A 259 2.06 -1.25 13.79
N VAL A 260 2.82 -0.91 12.75
CA VAL A 260 3.47 0.40 12.63
C VAL A 260 2.39 1.48 12.57
N ILE A 261 2.59 2.55 13.34
CA ILE A 261 1.80 3.77 13.23
C ILE A 261 2.75 4.87 12.77
N PHE A 262 2.50 5.40 11.57
CA PHE A 262 3.31 6.44 10.93
C PHE A 262 3.03 7.83 11.50
N THR A 263 3.86 8.81 11.15
CA THR A 263 3.70 10.17 11.66
C THR A 263 2.50 10.82 11.03
N GLY A 264 1.47 11.08 11.82
CA GLY A 264 0.17 11.58 11.36
C GLY A 264 -0.97 10.66 11.77
N GLY A 265 -0.68 9.37 11.98
CA GLY A 265 -1.67 8.35 12.31
C GLY A 265 -2.34 8.55 13.67
N VAL A 266 -3.60 8.11 13.78
CA VAL A 266 -4.50 8.33 14.94
C VAL A 266 -4.75 9.82 15.23
N ALA A 267 -3.74 10.54 15.70
CA ALA A 267 -3.75 11.98 15.86
C ALA A 267 -2.33 12.56 15.65
N PRO A 268 -2.15 13.64 14.87
CA PRO A 268 -0.82 14.19 14.57
C PRO A 268 0.02 14.60 15.79
N GLY A 269 -0.62 14.93 16.90
CA GLY A 269 0.02 15.41 18.13
C GLY A 269 0.89 14.37 18.83
N PHE A 270 0.65 13.07 18.58
CA PHE A 270 1.47 12.00 19.16
C PHE A 270 2.91 12.02 18.69
N TRP A 271 3.14 12.47 17.45
CA TRP A 271 4.39 12.15 16.77
C TRP A 271 5.43 13.25 16.92
N ARG A 272 5.12 14.37 17.58
CA ARG A 272 6.00 15.55 17.63
C ARG A 272 6.72 15.67 18.98
N PRO A 273 8.07 15.67 19.03
CA PRO A 273 9.04 15.38 17.96
C PRO A 273 9.47 13.90 17.88
N VAL A 274 8.82 13.01 18.63
CA VAL A 274 9.18 11.58 18.69
C VAL A 274 8.26 10.77 17.79
N VAL A 275 8.83 10.16 16.74
CA VAL A 275 8.06 9.34 15.79
C VAL A 275 7.59 8.01 16.39
N GLY A 276 6.68 7.31 15.70
CA GLY A 276 6.26 5.98 16.09
C GLY A 276 7.43 4.98 16.11
N ILE A 277 7.33 3.96 16.98
CA ILE A 277 8.28 2.82 16.99
C ILE A 277 8.40 2.27 15.55
N ASP A 278 9.62 2.12 15.08
CA ASP A 278 10.02 1.63 13.75
C ASP A 278 9.62 2.48 12.54
N ALA A 279 9.08 3.69 12.74
CA ALA A 279 8.71 4.56 11.62
C ALA A 279 9.92 4.93 10.74
N PHE A 280 11.11 5.12 11.33
CA PHE A 280 12.34 5.41 10.57
C PHE A 280 13.08 4.18 10.04
N ASP A 281 12.78 2.98 10.57
CA ASP A 281 13.35 1.73 10.07
C ASP A 281 12.41 0.56 10.33
N LEU A 282 11.68 0.18 9.28
CA LEU A 282 10.73 -0.92 9.36
C LEU A 282 11.51 -2.23 9.34
N ARG A 283 11.50 -2.94 10.48
CA ARG A 283 12.12 -4.26 10.62
C ARG A 283 11.52 -5.26 9.64
N GLN A 284 12.36 -6.20 9.18
CA GLN A 284 11.96 -7.27 8.29
C GLN A 284 12.04 -8.61 9.04
N PRO A 285 10.90 -9.20 9.44
CA PRO A 285 10.88 -10.53 10.05
C PRO A 285 11.45 -11.61 9.11
N GLU A 286 12.02 -12.64 9.70
CA GLU A 286 12.77 -13.70 9.01
C GLU A 286 12.06 -15.06 9.13
N ILE A 287 12.08 -15.82 8.03
CA ILE A 287 11.66 -17.23 7.95
C ILE A 287 12.89 -18.05 7.56
N ASP A 288 13.30 -18.99 8.40
CA ASP A 288 14.41 -19.89 8.06
C ASP A 288 13.91 -21.04 7.18
N ILE A 289 14.31 -21.01 5.90
CA ILE A 289 13.89 -21.98 4.89
C ILE A 289 14.91 -23.12 4.71
N SER A 290 15.89 -23.25 5.60
CA SER A 290 16.89 -24.31 5.54
C SER A 290 16.30 -25.73 5.49
N PRO A 291 15.15 -26.04 6.13
CA PRO A 291 14.48 -27.33 5.93
C PRO A 291 14.07 -27.63 4.48
N PHE A 292 13.90 -26.61 3.63
CA PHE A 292 13.54 -26.79 2.22
C PHE A 292 14.76 -27.01 1.31
N LEU A 293 15.99 -26.80 1.79
CA LEU A 293 17.21 -26.92 0.97
C LEU A 293 17.33 -28.28 0.24
N PRO A 294 17.09 -29.44 0.88
CA PRO A 294 17.18 -30.73 0.18
C PRO A 294 16.25 -30.85 -1.03
N MET A 295 15.10 -30.17 -0.99
CA MET A 295 14.11 -30.15 -2.06
C MET A 295 14.48 -29.18 -3.19
N ILE A 296 15.12 -28.04 -2.87
CA ILE A 296 15.32 -26.92 -3.80
C ILE A 296 16.74 -26.79 -4.39
N GLN A 297 17.59 -27.78 -4.11
CA GLN A 297 18.99 -27.85 -4.58
C GLN A 297 19.18 -28.86 -5.73
N ASP A 298 18.12 -29.16 -6.48
CA ASP A 298 18.12 -30.15 -7.56
C ASP A 298 18.69 -29.63 -8.89
N GLY A 299 19.15 -28.37 -8.93
CA GLY A 299 19.63 -27.67 -10.13
C GLY A 299 18.50 -27.06 -10.99
N GLY A 300 17.25 -27.18 -10.55
CA GLY A 300 16.06 -26.58 -11.14
C GLY A 300 15.75 -25.19 -10.58
N LYS A 301 14.75 -24.53 -11.19
CA LYS A 301 14.22 -23.26 -10.69
C LYS A 301 12.97 -23.50 -9.84
N HIS A 302 13.02 -23.08 -8.59
CA HIS A 302 11.94 -23.16 -7.62
C HIS A 302 11.23 -21.82 -7.47
N SER A 303 9.93 -21.88 -7.24
CA SER A 303 9.06 -20.72 -7.06
C SER A 303 8.97 -20.27 -5.61
N PHE A 304 8.99 -18.96 -5.41
CA PHE A 304 8.80 -18.30 -4.11
C PHE A 304 7.65 -17.31 -4.25
N GLU A 305 6.66 -17.36 -3.36
CA GLU A 305 5.48 -16.50 -3.40
C GLU A 305 5.18 -15.95 -2.00
N ILE A 306 4.84 -14.66 -1.92
CA ILE A 306 4.41 -14.01 -0.68
C ILE A 306 2.93 -13.67 -0.79
N ARG A 307 2.12 -14.12 0.17
CA ARG A 307 0.69 -13.78 0.26
C ARG A 307 0.42 -12.98 1.52
N VAL A 308 -0.55 -12.07 1.46
CA VAL A 308 -1.06 -11.34 2.63
C VAL A 308 -2.56 -11.63 2.74
N THR A 309 -3.01 -12.06 3.92
CA THR A 309 -4.40 -12.44 4.16
C THR A 309 -4.92 -11.86 5.48
N GLY A 310 -6.18 -11.43 5.48
CA GLY A 310 -6.96 -11.18 6.68
C GLY A 310 -7.94 -12.33 6.95
N LEU A 311 -9.04 -12.06 7.65
CA LEU A 311 -10.07 -13.08 7.91
C LEU A 311 -11.41 -12.68 7.30
N ASN A 312 -12.11 -13.67 6.75
CA ASN A 312 -13.54 -13.60 6.50
C ASN A 312 -14.26 -14.30 7.65
N VAL A 313 -15.25 -13.63 8.23
CA VAL A 313 -16.10 -14.17 9.30
C VAL A 313 -17.51 -14.28 8.74
N SER A 314 -18.07 -15.49 8.77
CA SER A 314 -19.47 -15.71 8.40
C SER A 314 -20.41 -15.39 9.56
N ALA A 315 -21.71 -15.24 9.25
CA ALA A 315 -22.73 -14.85 10.22
C ALA A 315 -22.91 -15.84 11.40
N ASP A 316 -22.48 -17.09 11.25
CA ASP A 316 -22.44 -18.11 12.31
C ASP A 316 -21.14 -18.06 13.15
N GLY A 317 -20.29 -17.05 12.93
CA GLY A 317 -19.06 -16.81 13.70
C GLY A 317 -17.86 -17.63 13.24
N ILE A 318 -17.96 -18.37 12.14
CA ILE A 318 -16.85 -19.15 11.60
C ILE A 318 -15.88 -18.20 10.87
N ALA A 319 -14.63 -18.18 11.32
CA ALA A 319 -13.58 -17.44 10.65
C ALA A 319 -12.78 -18.35 9.71
N THR A 320 -12.43 -17.80 8.55
CA THR A 320 -11.56 -18.42 7.56
C THR A 320 -10.59 -17.38 7.00
N PHE A 321 -9.47 -17.80 6.44
CA PHE A 321 -8.60 -16.88 5.72
C PHE A 321 -9.34 -16.24 4.54
N ALA A 322 -9.12 -14.95 4.35
CA ALA A 322 -9.61 -14.26 3.17
C ALA A 322 -8.63 -14.49 2.00
N ASP A 323 -9.16 -14.65 0.78
CA ASP A 323 -8.34 -14.75 -0.43
C ASP A 323 -7.71 -13.41 -0.85
N THR A 324 -7.98 -12.34 -0.10
CA THR A 324 -7.51 -10.98 -0.37
C THR A 324 -7.45 -10.16 0.92
N VAL A 325 -6.89 -8.97 0.81
CA VAL A 325 -6.92 -7.88 1.79
C VAL A 325 -7.43 -6.60 1.13
N GLY A 326 -7.60 -5.52 1.90
CA GLY A 326 -7.80 -4.18 1.36
C GLY A 326 -6.59 -3.68 0.59
N SER A 327 -6.78 -2.61 -0.18
CA SER A 327 -5.74 -1.99 -0.98
C SER A 327 -5.04 -0.87 -0.18
N TYR A 328 -3.72 -0.82 -0.05
CA TYR A 328 -2.70 -1.63 -0.69
C TYR A 328 -1.60 -2.03 0.29
N TRP A 329 -1.02 -3.21 0.09
CA TRP A 329 0.16 -3.67 0.81
C TRP A 329 1.40 -3.55 -0.07
N VAL A 330 2.46 -2.95 0.47
CA VAL A 330 3.78 -2.85 -0.17
C VAL A 330 4.66 -3.99 0.33
N VAL A 331 5.03 -4.91 -0.56
CA VAL A 331 5.66 -6.19 -0.19
C VAL A 331 6.93 -6.46 -1.00
N THR A 332 7.98 -6.88 -0.31
CA THR A 332 9.23 -7.44 -0.87
C THR A 332 9.81 -8.50 0.07
N GLY A 333 10.74 -9.29 -0.42
CA GLY A 333 11.59 -10.12 0.44
C GLY A 333 13.00 -10.29 -0.13
N ASN A 334 13.89 -10.85 0.67
CA ASN A 334 15.24 -11.24 0.25
C ASN A 334 15.56 -12.65 0.75
N ILE A 335 16.14 -13.48 -0.11
CA ILE A 335 16.64 -14.81 0.23
C ILE A 335 18.14 -14.70 0.49
N PHE A 336 18.53 -14.81 1.76
CA PHE A 336 19.92 -14.86 2.22
C PHE A 336 20.41 -16.30 2.16
N ILE A 337 21.43 -16.56 1.35
CA ILE A 337 22.00 -17.90 1.12
C ILE A 337 23.42 -17.94 1.68
N TYR A 338 23.69 -18.93 2.52
CA TYR A 338 25.01 -19.19 3.09
C TYR A 338 25.58 -20.47 2.50
N LEU A 339 26.81 -20.41 2.00
CA LEU A 339 27.52 -21.54 1.43
C LEU A 339 28.42 -22.22 2.49
N ASP A 340 28.76 -23.48 2.24
CA ASP A 340 29.79 -24.20 3.01
C ASP A 340 31.15 -24.10 2.27
N ASP A 341 32.21 -23.75 3.00
CA ASP A 341 33.56 -23.58 2.45
C ASP A 341 34.23 -24.94 2.13
N ASN A 342 33.75 -26.03 2.73
CA ASN A 342 34.25 -27.35 2.46
C ASN A 342 33.54 -27.96 1.24
N SER A 343 34.30 -28.17 0.17
CA SER A 343 33.97 -28.91 -1.07
C SER A 343 33.38 -30.34 -0.93
N SER A 344 32.96 -30.74 0.26
CA SER A 344 32.04 -31.85 0.46
C SER A 344 30.64 -31.40 0.05
N ALA A 345 30.33 -31.60 -1.23
CA ALA A 345 28.97 -31.61 -1.77
C ALA A 345 27.98 -32.10 -0.70
N SER A 346 27.19 -31.15 -0.16
CA SER A 346 26.00 -31.31 0.68
C SER A 346 25.95 -32.52 1.61
N LYS A 347 25.85 -32.29 2.93
CA LYS A 347 25.37 -33.34 3.85
C LYS A 347 24.04 -34.00 3.37
N ALA A 348 23.22 -33.29 2.58
CA ALA A 348 22.00 -33.82 1.96
C ALA A 348 22.22 -34.82 0.79
N ILE A 349 23.19 -34.61 -0.11
CA ILE A 349 23.57 -35.64 -1.12
C ILE A 349 24.24 -36.84 -0.44
N ALA A 350 24.99 -36.63 0.65
CA ALA A 350 25.60 -37.73 1.40
C ALA A 350 24.58 -38.62 2.13
N THR A 351 23.39 -38.11 2.45
CA THR A 351 22.28 -38.90 3.01
C THR A 351 21.33 -39.47 1.94
N GLY A 352 21.49 -39.09 0.66
CA GLY A 352 20.58 -39.50 -0.42
C GLY A 352 19.17 -38.92 -0.28
N ASP A 353 19.04 -37.82 0.47
CA ASP A 353 17.77 -37.28 0.93
C ASP A 353 17.36 -36.13 0.00
N SER A 354 16.71 -36.46 -1.11
CA SER A 354 16.03 -35.50 -1.99
C SER A 354 14.58 -35.26 -1.56
N ASP A 355 14.23 -35.62 -0.32
CA ASP A 355 12.85 -35.64 0.12
C ASP A 355 12.35 -34.24 0.46
N VAL A 356 11.09 -34.00 0.06
CA VAL A 356 10.31 -32.83 0.44
C VAL A 356 10.27 -32.73 1.97
N PRO A 357 10.47 -31.54 2.58
CA PRO A 357 10.39 -31.41 4.03
C PRO A 357 9.03 -31.85 4.55
N THR A 358 9.02 -32.45 5.73
CA THR A 358 7.77 -32.71 6.46
C THR A 358 7.26 -31.39 7.00
N VAL A 359 6.13 -30.91 6.46
CA VAL A 359 5.49 -29.66 6.86
C VAL A 359 4.23 -29.95 7.68
N GLU A 360 4.19 -29.48 8.93
CA GLU A 360 3.00 -29.51 9.77
C GLU A 360 2.44 -28.09 9.91
N ALA A 361 1.35 -27.82 9.20
CA ALA A 361 0.71 -26.50 9.18
C ALA A 361 -0.81 -26.59 9.47
N PRO A 362 -1.24 -27.14 10.61
CA PRO A 362 -2.66 -27.37 10.93
C PRO A 362 -3.43 -26.06 10.94
N LEU A 363 -4.62 -26.02 10.31
CA LEU A 363 -5.45 -24.81 10.19
C LEU A 363 -5.49 -24.02 11.51
N PRO A 364 -5.37 -22.68 11.48
CA PRO A 364 -5.38 -21.89 12.69
C PRO A 364 -6.67 -22.09 13.50
N ALA A 365 -6.55 -22.04 14.81
CA ALA A 365 -7.71 -21.98 15.69
C ALA A 365 -8.19 -20.53 15.77
N PHE A 366 -9.46 -20.33 15.45
CA PHE A 366 -10.10 -19.02 15.50
C PHE A 366 -11.18 -18.99 16.58
N ALA A 367 -11.23 -17.90 17.34
CA ALA A 367 -12.40 -17.56 18.13
C ALA A 367 -12.77 -16.10 17.85
N VAL A 368 -14.00 -15.89 17.37
CA VAL A 368 -14.52 -14.57 17.05
C VAL A 368 -15.81 -14.33 17.82
N THR A 369 -15.96 -13.14 18.39
CA THR A 369 -17.22 -12.67 18.96
C THR A 369 -17.67 -11.40 18.25
N ARG A 370 -18.98 -11.22 18.16
CA ARG A 370 -19.61 -10.03 17.59
C ARG A 370 -20.87 -9.71 18.37
N ASN A 371 -21.06 -8.44 18.70
CA ASN A 371 -22.26 -7.94 19.35
C ASN A 371 -22.54 -6.50 18.88
N LEU A 372 -23.58 -6.35 18.06
CA LEU A 372 -24.08 -5.09 17.56
C LEU A 372 -25.35 -4.71 18.34
N ILE A 373 -25.37 -3.51 18.90
CA ILE A 373 -26.47 -2.96 19.69
C ILE A 373 -27.09 -1.79 18.91
N HIS A 374 -28.42 -1.79 18.83
CA HIS A 374 -29.20 -0.71 18.23
C HIS A 374 -29.74 0.24 19.31
N ASN A 375 -29.87 1.52 18.96
CA ASN A 375 -30.56 2.51 19.79
C ASN A 375 -32.09 2.40 19.67
N ASP A 376 -32.82 3.18 20.47
CA ASP A 376 -34.29 3.21 20.49
C ASP A 376 -34.94 3.58 19.13
N THR A 377 -34.17 4.22 18.23
CA THR A 377 -34.62 4.59 16.89
C THR A 377 -34.33 3.51 15.83
N GLY A 378 -33.71 2.40 16.22
CA GLY A 378 -33.33 1.29 15.33
C GLY A 378 -32.01 1.50 14.58
N GLY A 379 -31.28 2.60 14.83
CA GLY A 379 -29.95 2.83 14.29
C GLY A 379 -28.86 2.12 15.09
N ASN A 380 -27.74 1.80 14.45
CA ASN A 380 -26.59 1.20 15.13
C ASN A 380 -25.98 2.16 16.15
N ASP A 381 -25.80 1.68 17.39
CA ASP A 381 -25.29 2.48 18.50
C ASP A 381 -23.90 2.05 18.94
N SER A 382 -23.70 0.75 19.13
CA SER A 382 -22.38 0.21 19.48
C SER A 382 -22.14 -1.16 18.88
N LEU A 383 -20.88 -1.43 18.56
CA LEU A 383 -20.36 -2.69 18.07
C LEU A 383 -19.18 -3.08 18.94
N SER A 384 -19.25 -4.26 19.55
CA SER A 384 -18.11 -4.88 20.23
C SER A 384 -17.79 -6.21 19.56
N TYR A 385 -16.51 -6.45 19.28
CA TYR A 385 -16.07 -7.69 18.66
C TYR A 385 -14.70 -8.11 19.22
N SER A 386 -14.43 -9.40 19.16
CA SER A 386 -13.10 -9.93 19.48
C SER A 386 -12.65 -10.93 18.44
N VAL A 387 -11.34 -10.99 18.20
CA VAL A 387 -10.71 -11.94 17.28
C VAL A 387 -9.51 -12.54 18.00
N VAL A 388 -9.50 -13.85 18.15
CA VAL A 388 -8.38 -14.61 18.71
C VAL A 388 -7.93 -15.61 17.66
N VAL A 389 -6.62 -15.65 17.41
CA VAL A 389 -6.00 -16.57 16.46
C VAL A 389 -4.84 -17.28 17.14
N GLU A 390 -4.81 -18.60 17.07
CA GLU A 390 -3.65 -19.41 17.44
C GLU A 390 -3.18 -20.21 16.24
N ARG A 391 -1.86 -20.18 16.00
CA ARG A 391 -1.24 -20.85 14.86
C ARG A 391 0.04 -21.53 15.28
N VAL A 392 0.20 -22.76 14.82
CA VAL A 392 1.45 -23.52 14.92
C VAL A 392 1.86 -23.92 13.51
N PHE A 393 3.16 -23.86 13.26
CA PHE A 393 3.77 -24.27 12.00
C PHE A 393 5.09 -24.97 12.31
N SER A 394 5.41 -26.04 11.58
CA SER A 394 6.74 -26.62 11.55
C SER A 394 7.10 -27.12 10.15
N ALA A 395 8.38 -27.04 9.81
CA ALA A 395 8.97 -27.65 8.62
C ALA A 395 10.26 -28.35 9.02
N THR A 396 10.35 -29.65 8.75
CA THR A 396 11.46 -30.49 9.20
C THR A 396 12.06 -31.27 8.04
N SER A 397 13.38 -31.29 7.99
CA SER A 397 14.22 -32.11 7.11
C SER A 397 15.19 -32.95 7.96
N SER A 398 16.08 -33.71 7.33
CA SER A 398 17.14 -34.44 8.04
C SER A 398 18.13 -33.54 8.80
N LEU A 399 18.36 -32.30 8.35
CA LEU A 399 19.37 -31.40 8.92
C LEU A 399 18.80 -30.23 9.70
N TYR A 400 17.56 -29.81 9.43
CA TYR A 400 16.98 -28.63 10.04
C TYR A 400 15.51 -28.82 10.39
N SER A 401 15.10 -28.20 11.50
CA SER A 401 13.71 -28.03 11.90
C SER A 401 13.42 -26.56 12.17
N TRP A 402 12.52 -25.97 11.38
CA TRP A 402 11.95 -24.63 11.62
C TRP A 402 10.58 -24.78 12.27
N SER A 403 10.30 -24.01 13.32
CA SER A 403 9.02 -24.04 14.01
C SER A 403 8.56 -22.66 14.46
N GLN A 404 7.26 -22.44 14.43
CA GLN A 404 6.62 -21.19 14.82
C GLN A 404 5.39 -21.48 15.68
N ARG A 405 5.25 -20.73 16.77
CA ARG A 405 4.05 -20.69 17.62
C ARG A 405 3.62 -19.25 17.76
N LEU A 406 2.42 -18.93 17.28
CA LEU A 406 1.92 -17.57 17.15
C LEU A 406 0.55 -17.45 17.83
N SER A 407 0.31 -16.35 18.56
CA SER A 407 -0.98 -16.05 19.19
C SER A 407 -1.34 -14.56 19.07
N PHE A 408 -2.58 -14.32 18.64
CA PHE A 408 -3.12 -12.99 18.40
C PHE A 408 -4.42 -12.86 19.16
N SER A 409 -4.63 -11.71 19.79
CA SER A 409 -5.91 -11.36 20.37
C SER A 409 -6.22 -9.90 20.08
N ASN A 410 -7.46 -9.62 19.73
CA ASN A 410 -7.99 -8.28 19.61
C ASN A 410 -9.36 -8.17 20.28
N HIS A 411 -9.61 -7.02 20.91
CA HIS A 411 -10.94 -6.57 21.28
C HIS A 411 -11.19 -5.17 20.73
N GLY A 412 -12.13 -5.06 19.79
CA GLY A 412 -12.59 -3.81 19.20
C GLY A 412 -13.90 -3.35 19.82
N LEU A 413 -14.03 -2.05 20.05
CA LEU A 413 -15.26 -1.41 20.53
C LEU A 413 -15.49 -0.10 19.77
N LEU A 414 -16.62 -0.04 19.08
CA LEU A 414 -17.18 1.19 18.54
C LEU A 414 -18.42 1.50 19.37
N ASN A 415 -18.51 2.69 19.94
CA ASN A 415 -19.70 3.15 20.66
C ASN A 415 -19.99 4.60 20.32
N GLN A 416 -21.07 5.14 20.88
CA GLN A 416 -21.57 6.47 20.50
C GLN A 416 -21.75 6.56 18.98
N GLN A 417 -22.41 5.55 18.40
CA GLN A 417 -22.66 5.46 16.96
C GLN A 417 -21.37 5.48 16.13
N GLY A 418 -20.28 4.90 16.66
CA GLY A 418 -18.98 4.81 15.99
C GLY A 418 -18.04 5.98 16.24
N TYR A 419 -18.50 7.07 16.88
CA TYR A 419 -17.66 8.24 17.18
C TYR A 419 -16.55 7.95 18.19
N SER A 420 -16.74 6.98 19.07
CA SER A 420 -15.70 6.55 20.00
C SER A 420 -15.28 5.13 19.64
N GLN A 421 -13.99 4.99 19.31
CA GLN A 421 -13.39 3.76 18.82
C GLN A 421 -12.24 3.38 19.75
N ALA A 422 -12.24 2.13 20.19
CA ALA A 422 -11.20 1.57 21.02
C ALA A 422 -10.77 0.22 20.46
N ASN A 423 -9.46 -0.01 20.46
CA ASN A 423 -8.88 -1.26 20.05
C ASN A 423 -7.83 -1.71 21.07
N ARG A 424 -7.89 -2.98 21.47
CA ARG A 424 -6.91 -3.62 22.35
C ARG A 424 -6.43 -4.90 21.70
N GLN A 425 -5.22 -4.84 21.16
CA GLN A 425 -4.56 -5.92 20.45
C GLN A 425 -3.31 -6.39 21.19
N VAL A 426 -3.04 -7.69 21.14
CA VAL A 426 -1.73 -8.26 21.47
C VAL A 426 -1.40 -9.33 20.46
N THR A 427 -0.23 -9.20 19.84
CA THR A 427 0.38 -10.24 18.99
C THR A 427 1.59 -10.82 19.73
N THR A 428 1.73 -12.14 19.77
CA THR A 428 2.92 -12.82 20.30
C THR A 428 3.38 -13.91 19.34
N GLY A 429 4.67 -14.20 19.37
CA GLY A 429 5.24 -15.30 18.61
C GLY A 429 6.52 -15.84 19.21
N ASN A 430 6.80 -17.11 18.93
CA ASN A 430 8.08 -17.74 19.17
C ASN A 430 8.46 -18.52 17.90
N ASN A 431 9.55 -18.08 17.27
CA ASN A 431 10.14 -18.69 16.10
C ASN A 431 11.42 -19.40 16.53
N THR A 432 11.62 -20.67 16.15
CA THR A 432 12.80 -21.45 16.51
C THR A 432 13.32 -22.23 15.30
N ILE A 433 14.61 -22.06 15.00
CA ILE A 433 15.36 -22.90 14.07
C ILE A 433 16.29 -23.81 14.88
N THR A 434 16.28 -25.10 14.55
CA THR A 434 17.15 -26.12 15.12
C THR A 434 17.95 -26.78 14.02
N GLU A 435 19.29 -26.73 14.11
CA GLU A 435 20.19 -27.59 13.34
C GLU A 435 20.24 -28.96 14.03
N LEU A 436 19.89 -30.00 13.28
CA LEU A 436 19.80 -31.38 13.74
C LEU A 436 21.16 -32.07 13.56
N GLY A 437 21.52 -32.91 14.53
CA GLY A 437 22.77 -33.64 14.58
C GLY A 437 22.94 -34.33 15.93
N ASP A 438 24.14 -34.85 16.22
CA ASP A 438 24.44 -35.53 17.49
C ASP A 438 24.17 -34.62 18.70
N THR A 439 24.42 -33.32 18.55
CA THR A 439 24.07 -32.28 19.52
C THR A 439 23.29 -31.17 18.81
N PRO A 440 21.95 -31.16 18.91
CA PRO A 440 21.13 -30.14 18.25
C PRO A 440 21.44 -28.74 18.76
N ILE A 441 21.59 -27.78 17.85
CA ILE A 441 21.81 -26.36 18.17
C ILE A 441 20.57 -25.59 17.76
N SER A 442 19.98 -24.84 18.68
CA SER A 442 18.76 -24.07 18.42
C SER A 442 18.95 -22.59 18.63
N HIS A 443 18.30 -21.81 17.78
CA HIS A 443 18.19 -20.36 17.91
C HIS A 443 16.72 -19.98 17.86
N SER A 444 16.31 -19.09 18.76
CA SER A 444 14.92 -18.65 18.88
C SER A 444 14.78 -17.14 18.97
N ILE A 445 13.65 -16.64 18.46
CA ILE A 445 13.18 -15.27 18.63
C ILE A 445 11.76 -15.34 19.20
N ALA A 446 11.59 -14.82 20.41
CA ALA A 446 10.29 -14.55 21.00
C ALA A 446 9.96 -13.06 20.85
N PHE A 447 8.72 -12.73 20.48
CA PHE A 447 8.29 -11.34 20.32
C PHE A 447 6.87 -11.10 20.85
N GLN A 448 6.60 -9.85 21.23
CA GLN A 448 5.29 -9.38 21.66
C GLN A 448 5.04 -7.94 21.22
N TYR A 449 3.86 -7.69 20.62
CA TYR A 449 3.42 -6.40 20.12
C TYR A 449 2.10 -5.99 20.81
N PRO A 450 2.13 -5.41 22.02
CA PRO A 450 0.93 -4.90 22.65
C PRO A 450 0.52 -3.56 22.02
N LEU A 451 -0.77 -3.38 21.75
CA LEU A 451 -1.33 -2.15 21.21
C LEU A 451 -2.68 -1.85 21.84
N VAL A 452 -2.83 -0.65 22.39
CA VAL A 452 -4.09 -0.10 22.87
C VAL A 452 -4.24 1.29 22.28
N VAL A 453 -5.33 1.53 21.57
CA VAL A 453 -5.66 2.83 21.00
C VAL A 453 -7.10 3.15 21.32
N ASN A 454 -7.35 4.38 21.75
CA ASN A 454 -8.69 4.92 21.91
C ASN A 454 -8.74 6.29 21.23
N ALA A 455 -9.77 6.52 20.44
CA ALA A 455 -9.99 7.78 19.74
C ALA A 455 -11.48 8.13 19.79
N ILE A 456 -11.76 9.39 20.09
CA ILE A 456 -13.09 9.99 20.06
C ILE A 456 -13.09 11.07 19.00
N TYR A 457 -13.99 10.92 18.03
CA TYR A 457 -14.15 11.81 16.89
C TYR A 457 -15.31 12.77 17.12
N GLY A 458 -15.05 14.07 17.02
CA GLY A 458 -16.08 15.10 16.91
C GLY A 458 -16.22 15.54 15.47
N ILE A 459 -17.16 14.97 14.72
CA ILE A 459 -17.34 15.27 13.30
C ILE A 459 -18.48 16.29 13.14
N ALA A 460 -18.18 17.43 12.53
CA ALA A 460 -19.15 18.47 12.21
C ALA A 460 -18.99 18.91 10.75
N SER A 461 -20.06 19.49 10.19
CA SER A 461 -20.06 20.00 8.80
C SER A 461 -18.94 21.01 8.48
N ASN A 462 -18.35 21.63 9.50
CA ASN A 462 -17.32 22.66 9.36
C ASN A 462 -16.00 22.32 10.05
N GLY A 463 -15.78 21.06 10.46
CA GLY A 463 -14.53 20.69 11.14
C GLY A 463 -14.56 19.31 11.79
N MET A 464 -13.40 18.88 12.25
CA MET A 464 -13.23 17.62 12.96
C MET A 464 -12.35 17.81 14.19
N THR A 465 -12.69 17.14 15.28
CA THR A 465 -11.82 16.94 16.43
C THR A 465 -11.48 15.47 16.61
N ILE A 466 -10.30 15.20 17.15
CA ILE A 466 -9.87 13.87 17.60
C ILE A 466 -9.32 14.04 19.00
N ASP A 467 -9.89 13.34 19.97
CA ASP A 467 -9.36 13.20 21.31
C ASP A 467 -8.92 11.74 21.48
N SER A 468 -7.64 11.51 21.75
CA SER A 468 -7.09 10.16 21.69
C SER A 468 -6.09 9.89 22.79
N TRP A 469 -5.98 8.62 23.14
CA TRP A 469 -4.88 8.10 23.95
C TRP A 469 -4.43 6.75 23.42
N MET A 470 -3.15 6.45 23.56
CA MET A 470 -2.60 5.18 23.12
C MET A 470 -1.52 4.66 24.07
N LYS A 471 -1.32 3.35 24.01
CA LYS A 471 -0.16 2.64 24.55
C LYS A 471 0.22 1.52 23.60
N ARG A 472 1.45 1.52 23.11
CA ARG A 472 2.00 0.48 22.23
C ARG A 472 3.37 0.03 22.71
N GLY A 473 3.80 -1.15 22.28
CA GLY A 473 5.14 -1.63 22.54
C GLY A 473 5.67 -2.59 21.48
N LEU A 474 6.98 -2.76 21.49
CA LEU A 474 7.70 -3.77 20.73
C LEU A 474 8.68 -4.44 21.68
N ASP A 475 8.40 -5.71 21.97
CA ASP A 475 9.22 -6.54 22.84
C ASP A 475 9.77 -7.70 22.03
N PHE A 476 11.06 -7.99 22.15
CA PHE A 476 11.63 -9.24 21.68
C PHE A 476 12.81 -9.71 22.52
N GLU A 477 12.98 -11.02 22.54
CA GLU A 477 14.16 -11.71 23.06
C GLU A 477 14.63 -12.71 22.02
N ALA A 478 15.91 -12.65 21.66
CA ALA A 478 16.53 -13.56 20.73
C ALA A 478 17.79 -14.16 21.35
N THR A 479 17.98 -15.46 21.13
CA THR A 479 19.22 -16.16 21.53
C THR A 479 20.40 -15.84 20.60
N GLY A 480 20.17 -15.04 19.56
CA GLY A 480 21.10 -14.82 18.44
C GLY A 480 20.93 -15.86 17.35
N GLY A 481 21.58 -15.63 16.21
CA GLY A 481 21.56 -16.51 15.04
C GLY A 481 22.84 -16.35 14.22
N LEU A 482 22.82 -16.82 12.97
CA LEU A 482 23.96 -16.66 12.08
C LEU A 482 23.93 -15.26 11.45
N GLY A 483 24.95 -14.46 11.73
CA GLY A 483 25.06 -13.11 11.17
C GLY A 483 24.12 -12.10 11.81
N ILE A 484 23.93 -10.98 11.13
CA ILE A 484 23.12 -9.85 11.60
C ILE A 484 21.69 -10.05 11.08
N SER A 485 20.71 -10.08 11.99
CA SER A 485 19.30 -10.29 11.63
C SER A 485 18.67 -9.00 11.10
N THR A 486 17.83 -9.11 10.07
CA THR A 486 17.02 -8.00 9.55
C THR A 486 15.85 -7.63 10.47
N TYR A 487 15.61 -8.43 11.51
CA TYR A 487 14.63 -8.14 12.56
C TYR A 487 15.28 -7.57 13.81
N THR A 488 16.28 -8.24 14.40
CA THR A 488 16.92 -7.73 15.64
C THR A 488 17.88 -6.57 15.38
N LEU A 489 18.32 -6.39 14.13
CA LEU A 489 19.26 -5.36 13.67
C LEU A 489 20.66 -5.46 14.30
N THR A 490 21.00 -6.60 14.91
CA THR A 490 22.30 -6.86 15.53
C THR A 490 22.70 -8.32 15.39
N LEU A 491 23.98 -8.59 15.58
CA LEU A 491 24.53 -9.93 15.79
C LEU A 491 24.27 -10.42 17.23
N GLY A 492 24.06 -11.73 17.38
CA GLY A 492 24.10 -12.42 18.67
C GLY A 492 22.84 -12.23 19.52
N PRO A 493 22.89 -12.67 20.80
CA PRO A 493 21.76 -12.53 21.72
C PRO A 493 21.34 -11.07 21.87
N SER A 494 20.03 -10.85 21.85
CA SER A 494 19.45 -9.52 21.87
C SER A 494 18.12 -9.48 22.62
N TYR A 495 17.92 -8.41 23.36
CA TYR A 495 16.66 -8.08 24.01
C TYR A 495 16.27 -6.65 23.67
N LEU A 496 14.99 -6.43 23.40
CA LEU A 496 14.39 -5.12 23.26
C LEU A 496 13.09 -5.08 24.04
N HIS A 497 12.91 -4.02 24.82
CA HIS A 497 11.65 -3.58 25.38
C HIS A 497 11.49 -2.10 25.07
N THR A 498 10.56 -1.75 24.19
CA THR A 498 10.23 -0.35 23.95
C THR A 498 8.74 -0.11 24.04
N THR A 499 8.37 0.98 24.68
CA THR A 499 6.96 1.38 24.83
C THR A 499 6.79 2.84 24.47
N GLN A 500 5.63 3.16 23.93
CA GLN A 500 5.21 4.51 23.61
C GLN A 500 3.77 4.69 24.07
N SER A 501 3.52 5.72 24.87
CA SER A 501 2.20 5.99 25.42
C SER A 501 1.95 7.48 25.55
N GLY A 502 0.69 7.88 25.52
CA GLY A 502 0.36 9.29 25.65
C GLY A 502 -1.08 9.62 25.32
N THR A 503 -1.34 10.93 25.30
CA THR A 503 -2.61 11.51 24.85
C THR A 503 -2.34 12.52 23.73
N ALA A 504 -3.26 12.63 22.78
CA ALA A 504 -3.17 13.63 21.73
C ALA A 504 -4.54 14.14 21.34
N GLN A 505 -4.56 15.43 20.98
CA GLN A 505 -5.72 16.14 20.52
C GLN A 505 -5.45 16.73 19.13
N TYR A 506 -6.46 16.69 18.28
CA TYR A 506 -6.45 17.35 16.99
C TYR A 506 -7.76 18.12 16.81
N LYS A 507 -7.65 19.29 16.18
CA LYS A 507 -8.81 20.09 15.78
C LYS A 507 -8.55 20.71 14.42
N SER A 508 -9.52 20.58 13.53
CA SER A 508 -9.58 21.25 12.23
C SER A 508 -10.90 21.98 12.07
N VAL A 509 -10.88 23.06 11.28
CA VAL A 509 -12.07 23.84 10.91
C VAL A 509 -11.97 24.14 9.41
N ALA A 510 -13.06 24.03 8.67
CA ALA A 510 -13.14 24.03 7.21
C ALA A 510 -12.55 25.29 6.52
N ASP A 511 -12.33 26.38 7.27
CA ASP A 511 -11.69 27.61 6.82
C ASP A 511 -10.73 28.20 7.88
N GLY A 512 -10.33 27.38 8.86
CA GLY A 512 -9.51 27.79 10.00
C GLY A 512 -8.18 27.06 10.07
N LYS A 513 -7.31 27.47 11.00
CA LYS A 513 -6.05 26.77 11.28
C LYS A 513 -6.37 25.43 11.96
N SER A 514 -5.74 24.35 11.50
CA SER A 514 -5.69 23.13 12.28
C SER A 514 -4.71 23.29 13.44
N SER A 515 -5.06 22.75 14.60
CA SER A 515 -4.18 22.70 15.76
C SER A 515 -4.07 21.26 16.24
N SER A 516 -2.90 20.90 16.75
CA SER A 516 -2.71 19.63 17.42
C SER A 516 -1.88 19.84 18.68
N TRP A 517 -2.15 19.02 19.68
CA TRP A 517 -1.46 18.97 20.94
C TRP A 517 -1.21 17.50 21.29
N GLY A 518 -0.13 17.20 21.99
CA GLY A 518 0.15 15.85 22.45
C GLY A 518 1.05 15.84 23.68
N ASP A 519 0.95 14.78 24.45
CA ASP A 519 1.78 14.48 25.62
C ASP A 519 2.14 13.00 25.52
N THR A 520 3.42 12.71 25.24
CA THR A 520 3.91 11.36 24.96
C THR A 520 5.15 11.00 25.76
N ILE A 521 5.14 9.78 26.30
CA ILE A 521 6.26 9.17 27.00
C ILE A 521 6.70 7.96 26.17
N ASN A 522 8.00 7.92 25.90
CA ASN A 522 8.67 6.89 25.14
C ASN A 522 9.76 6.28 26.00
N LEU A 523 9.77 4.96 26.10
CA LEU A 523 10.78 4.18 26.82
C LEU A 523 11.45 3.24 25.84
N PHE A 524 12.76 3.14 25.93
CA PHE A 524 13.57 2.21 25.17
C PHE A 524 14.59 1.56 26.08
N ASP A 525 14.50 0.25 26.22
CA ASP A 525 15.39 -0.61 26.97
C ASP A 525 15.88 -1.72 26.04
N SER A 526 17.20 -1.85 25.88
CA SER A 526 17.76 -2.92 25.08
C SER A 526 19.00 -3.53 25.70
N GLN A 527 19.27 -4.77 25.32
CA GLN A 527 20.58 -5.39 25.51
C GLN A 527 20.96 -6.03 24.17
N MET A 528 21.91 -5.43 23.47
CA MET A 528 22.35 -5.87 22.15
C MET A 528 23.82 -6.27 22.23
N ASN A 529 24.13 -7.54 21.93
CA ASN A 529 25.50 -8.07 21.95
C ASN A 529 26.24 -7.74 23.28
N GLY A 530 25.56 -7.98 24.41
CA GLY A 530 26.09 -7.74 25.75
C GLY A 530 26.13 -6.27 26.21
N ARG A 531 25.70 -5.32 25.37
CA ARG A 531 25.64 -3.89 25.73
C ARG A 531 24.21 -3.47 26.03
N SER A 532 23.96 -3.07 27.27
CA SER A 532 22.68 -2.50 27.68
C SER A 532 22.58 -1.02 27.29
N TYR A 533 21.40 -0.61 26.85
CA TYR A 533 21.07 0.79 26.58
C TYR A 533 19.68 1.10 27.13
N HIS A 534 19.52 2.29 27.70
CA HIS A 534 18.26 2.79 28.25
C HIS A 534 18.07 4.25 27.86
N ARG A 535 16.90 4.59 27.35
CA ARG A 535 16.48 5.97 27.10
C ARG A 535 15.00 6.15 27.38
N SER A 536 14.66 7.22 28.10
CA SER A 536 13.29 7.65 28.34
C SER A 536 13.12 9.10 27.91
N VAL A 537 12.13 9.35 27.04
CA VAL A 537 11.83 10.66 26.46
C VAL A 537 10.38 11.02 26.72
N HIS A 538 10.16 12.20 27.31
CA HIS A 538 8.84 12.81 27.49
C HIS A 538 8.75 14.05 26.61
N ALA A 539 7.76 14.09 25.74
CA ALA A 539 7.48 15.21 24.87
C ALA A 539 6.07 15.76 25.11
N ILE A 540 5.97 17.08 25.31
CA ILE A 540 4.71 17.80 25.46
C ILE A 540 4.65 18.88 24.38
N ASN A 541 3.56 18.85 23.61
CA ASN A 541 3.20 19.84 22.60
C ASN A 541 4.34 20.15 21.62
N GLY A 542 4.98 19.11 21.07
CA GLY A 542 6.09 19.25 20.14
C GLY A 542 7.44 19.59 20.76
N THR A 543 7.55 19.62 22.10
CA THR A 543 8.80 19.94 22.81
C THR A 543 9.20 18.79 23.72
N VAL A 544 10.47 18.38 23.67
CA VAL A 544 11.03 17.42 24.64
C VAL A 544 11.19 18.13 25.99
N VAL A 545 10.47 17.67 27.00
CA VAL A 545 10.51 18.23 28.36
C VAL A 545 11.40 17.41 29.30
N HIS A 546 11.66 16.15 28.96
CA HIS A 546 12.60 15.28 29.66
C HIS A 546 13.22 14.26 28.68
N ASP A 547 14.53 14.05 28.82
CA ASP A 547 15.30 13.02 28.10
C ASP A 547 16.40 12.51 29.02
N THR A 548 16.47 11.20 29.27
CA THR A 548 17.54 10.61 30.10
C THR A 548 18.88 10.54 29.39
N ASP A 549 18.89 10.63 28.06
CA ASP A 549 20.10 10.69 27.25
C ASP A 549 20.00 11.81 26.20
N PRO A 550 20.12 13.08 26.64
CA PRO A 550 20.17 14.22 25.72
C PRO A 550 21.50 14.27 24.95
N LYS A 551 22.45 13.35 25.23
CA LYS A 551 23.86 13.37 24.82
C LYS A 551 24.28 12.27 23.84
N GLY A 552 23.34 11.56 23.22
CA GLY A 552 23.59 10.80 21.98
C GLY A 552 24.22 11.62 20.83
N LYS A 553 24.51 12.91 21.04
CA LYS A 553 25.19 13.88 20.17
C LYS A 553 26.69 14.09 20.41
N ASN A 554 27.35 13.47 21.39
CA ASN A 554 28.80 13.72 21.61
C ASN A 554 29.67 12.48 21.33
N TRP A 555 30.38 12.52 20.19
CA TRP A 555 31.55 11.69 19.93
C TRP A 555 32.63 11.95 20.98
N PRO A 556 33.43 10.95 21.38
CA PRO A 556 34.48 11.15 22.38
C PRO A 556 35.70 11.82 21.74
N SER A 557 35.90 13.12 21.97
CA SER A 557 37.24 13.69 21.96
C SER A 557 37.87 13.40 23.33
N SER A 558 38.91 12.57 23.36
CA SER A 558 39.67 12.23 24.55
C SER A 558 40.16 13.47 25.32
N PRO A 559 40.30 13.39 26.65
CA PRO A 559 40.68 14.53 27.48
C PRO A 559 42.18 14.82 27.31
N ARG A 560 42.51 16.10 27.09
CA ARG A 560 43.81 16.63 27.46
C ARG A 560 43.61 17.64 28.56
N ASP A 561 44.35 17.41 29.64
CA ASP A 561 44.55 18.27 30.78
C ASP A 561 44.70 19.75 30.38
N ASP A 562 44.06 20.63 31.14
CA ASP A 562 44.79 21.63 31.93
C ASP A 562 43.84 22.39 32.88
N GLY A 563 44.19 22.37 34.16
CA GLY A 563 44.34 23.63 34.90
C GLY A 563 43.10 24.31 35.50
N ASP A 564 42.63 23.79 36.63
CA ASP A 564 42.70 24.46 37.95
C ASP A 564 41.89 25.76 38.26
N ILE A 565 41.38 25.75 39.52
CA ILE A 565 41.03 26.86 40.46
C ILE A 565 39.66 27.57 40.42
N GLY A 566 38.89 27.35 41.51
CA GLY A 566 38.22 28.40 42.32
C GLY A 566 36.68 28.45 42.24
N ARG A 567 35.90 28.07 43.28
CA ARG A 567 35.48 28.88 44.47
C ARG A 567 35.07 30.33 44.09
N ASP A 568 33.92 30.89 44.45
CA ASP A 568 33.22 30.88 45.73
C ASP A 568 31.87 31.64 45.60
N SER A 569 30.89 31.30 46.46
CA SER A 569 29.79 32.11 47.08
C SER A 569 28.96 33.18 46.30
N GLY A 570 27.63 33.12 46.49
CA GLY A 570 26.68 34.25 46.26
C GLY A 570 26.77 35.34 47.34
N PRO A 571 25.72 36.15 47.68
CA PRO A 571 24.37 36.32 47.11
C PRO A 571 23.99 37.83 46.87
N GLY A 572 22.78 38.14 46.40
CA GLY A 572 22.21 39.49 46.53
C GLY A 572 21.11 39.84 45.53
N GLY A 573 19.91 40.11 46.04
CA GLY A 573 18.71 40.39 45.24
C GLY A 573 18.56 41.84 44.77
N GLY A 574 17.53 42.06 43.95
CA GLY A 574 17.10 43.37 43.47
C GLY A 574 15.96 43.22 42.47
N ASN A 575 14.92 44.02 42.65
CA ASN A 575 13.55 43.74 42.24
C ASN A 575 13.12 44.61 41.04
N VAL A 576 12.02 44.24 40.39
CA VAL A 576 11.10 45.03 39.52
C VAL A 576 11.46 45.18 38.03
N GLY A 577 10.50 44.77 37.18
CA GLY A 577 10.44 45.17 35.78
C GLY A 577 9.41 44.40 34.94
N ASN A 578 8.13 44.54 35.26
CA ASN A 578 7.02 44.08 34.42
C ASN A 578 7.08 44.78 33.04
N LEU A 579 7.20 44.02 31.96
CA LEU A 579 6.85 44.44 30.61
C LEU A 579 6.29 43.21 29.91
N GLY A 580 4.97 43.08 29.97
CA GLY A 580 4.22 42.20 29.09
C GLY A 580 4.54 42.54 27.65
N ARG A 581 4.93 41.53 26.88
CA ARG A 581 4.80 41.55 25.43
C ARG A 581 3.81 40.47 25.05
N GLU A 582 2.63 40.94 24.68
CA GLU A 582 1.69 40.25 23.81
C GLU A 582 2.46 39.62 22.64
N VAL A 583 2.37 38.30 22.51
CA VAL A 583 2.74 37.63 21.25
C VAL A 583 1.48 37.66 20.40
N GLY A 584 1.51 38.55 19.42
CA GLY A 584 0.37 38.84 18.55
C GLY A 584 -0.04 37.65 17.68
N ASP A 585 -1.35 37.43 17.67
CA ASP A 585 -2.07 36.75 16.60
C ASP A 585 -1.84 37.49 15.27
N ILE A 586 -1.30 36.80 14.25
CA ILE A 586 -1.11 37.35 12.90
C ILE A 586 -1.54 36.30 11.84
N PRO A 587 -2.21 36.72 10.74
CA PRO A 587 -3.19 35.91 10.02
C PRO A 587 -2.59 35.11 8.86
N PHE A 588 -3.26 34.02 8.48
CA PHE A 588 -2.98 33.29 7.24
C PHE A 588 -4.24 33.34 6.36
N GLY A 589 -4.09 33.77 5.12
CA GLY A 589 -5.17 33.93 4.15
C GLY A 589 -5.54 32.63 3.45
N THR A 590 -6.85 32.33 3.43
CA THR A 590 -7.68 31.72 2.36
C THR A 590 -6.92 31.01 1.21
N ARG A 591 -7.15 29.73 0.85
CA ARG A 591 -8.41 29.05 0.46
C ARG A 591 -8.09 27.56 0.16
N ARG A 592 -9.08 26.67 0.36
CA ARG A 592 -9.17 25.22 -0.01
C ARG A 592 -8.06 24.31 0.55
N PHE A 593 -8.40 23.60 1.62
CA PHE A 593 -7.62 22.50 2.17
C PHE A 593 -8.30 21.17 1.85
N GLU A 594 -7.79 20.49 0.83
CA GLU A 594 -7.94 19.04 0.67
C GLU A 594 -6.75 18.38 1.36
N SER A 595 -6.96 17.91 2.61
CA SER A 595 -6.47 16.60 3.04
C SER A 595 -6.72 16.24 4.51
N LEU A 596 -7.51 15.18 4.66
CA LEU A 596 -7.71 14.31 5.82
C LEU A 596 -7.93 12.89 5.26
N PHE A 597 -7.17 12.52 4.22
CA PHE A 597 -7.59 11.50 3.25
C PHE A 597 -7.34 10.04 3.63
N SER A 598 -6.95 9.74 4.87
CA SER A 598 -7.09 8.38 5.43
C SER A 598 -8.27 8.26 6.43
N LEU A 599 -9.02 9.36 6.70
CA LEU A 599 -10.11 9.37 7.70
C LEU A 599 -11.43 10.07 7.30
N LEU A 600 -11.60 10.63 6.09
CA LEU A 600 -12.94 11.03 5.59
C LEU A 600 -13.11 10.90 4.07
N HIS A 601 -14.09 10.11 3.65
CA HIS A 601 -14.94 10.36 2.48
C HIS A 601 -16.34 10.78 3.01
N ILE A 602 -16.62 12.06 3.32
CA ILE A 602 -17.99 12.54 3.67
C ILE A 602 -18.23 14.03 3.26
N PHE A 603 -18.97 14.20 2.15
CA PHE A 603 -19.95 15.23 1.69
C PHE A 603 -19.77 16.78 1.72
N TYR A 604 -20.26 17.38 0.61
CA TYR A 604 -20.65 18.80 0.39
C TYR A 604 -22.09 19.10 0.88
N PRO A 605 -22.44 20.35 1.27
CA PRO A 605 -23.74 20.69 1.87
C PRO A 605 -24.81 21.19 0.86
N VAL A 606 -26.08 20.82 1.11
CA VAL A 606 -27.26 21.41 0.46
C VAL A 606 -28.06 22.20 1.50
N SER A 607 -28.26 23.49 1.26
CA SER A 607 -29.19 24.36 1.98
C SER A 607 -30.57 24.32 1.32
N SER A 608 -31.63 24.29 2.15
CA SER A 608 -33.03 24.47 1.73
C SER A 608 -33.54 25.86 2.13
N PRO A 609 -34.59 26.39 1.47
CA PRO A 609 -35.93 26.18 2.03
C PRO A 609 -37.02 25.87 0.99
N SER A 610 -38.15 25.47 1.55
CA SER A 610 -39.28 24.69 1.06
C SER A 610 -40.35 25.45 0.26
N ARG A 611 -41.03 24.73 -0.67
CA ARG A 611 -42.51 24.66 -0.80
C ARG A 611 -42.98 23.49 -1.69
N GLN A 612 -43.81 22.64 -1.07
CA GLN A 612 -44.82 21.67 -1.54
C GLN A 612 -44.93 21.31 -3.04
N TYR A 613 -44.79 20.02 -3.40
CA TYR A 613 -45.88 19.04 -3.63
C TYR A 613 -45.28 17.67 -4.05
N SER A 614 -46.05 16.60 -3.87
CA SER A 614 -45.75 15.16 -3.96
C SER A 614 -44.98 14.63 -5.19
N LEU A 615 -44.09 13.66 -4.99
CA LEU A 615 -44.11 12.28 -5.54
C LEU A 615 -42.78 11.53 -5.31
N ARG A 616 -42.88 10.19 -5.24
CA ARG A 616 -41.87 9.15 -4.91
C ARG A 616 -40.41 9.42 -5.33
N ARG A 617 -39.43 9.06 -4.49
CA ARG A 617 -38.01 8.85 -4.89
C ARG A 617 -37.44 7.55 -4.31
N ALA A 618 -36.91 6.72 -5.20
CA ALA A 618 -36.03 5.60 -4.94
C ALA A 618 -34.60 6.11 -4.69
N PHE A 619 -33.86 5.48 -3.77
CA PHE A 619 -32.45 5.78 -3.49
C PHE A 619 -31.56 5.00 -4.47
N ALA A 620 -30.68 5.71 -5.19
CA ALA A 620 -29.76 5.17 -6.17
C ALA A 620 -28.39 4.88 -5.53
N MET A 621 -27.86 3.67 -5.78
CA MET A 621 -26.46 3.27 -5.52
C MET A 621 -25.52 3.96 -6.52
N GLU A 622 -24.42 4.52 -6.05
CA GLU A 622 -23.30 4.95 -6.90
C GLU A 622 -22.41 3.74 -7.23
N VAL A 623 -22.13 3.53 -8.52
CA VAL A 623 -21.27 2.45 -9.02
C VAL A 623 -19.90 3.05 -9.41
N PRO A 624 -18.76 2.53 -8.91
CA PRO A 624 -17.44 3.04 -9.27
C PRO A 624 -17.11 2.70 -10.73
N THR A 625 -16.67 3.71 -11.47
CA THR A 625 -16.20 3.60 -12.85
C THR A 625 -14.71 3.26 -12.89
N TYR A 626 -14.37 2.12 -13.49
CA TYR A 626 -12.99 1.72 -13.76
C TYR A 626 -12.43 2.52 -14.95
N SER A 627 -11.23 3.09 -14.81
CA SER A 627 -10.42 3.62 -15.93
C SER A 627 -9.11 2.84 -16.04
N VAL A 628 -8.76 2.44 -17.27
CA VAL A 628 -7.51 1.77 -17.63
C VAL A 628 -6.48 2.82 -18.10
N GLU A 629 -5.22 2.60 -17.70
CA GLU A 629 -3.94 3.09 -18.27
C GLU A 629 -3.40 4.51 -17.97
N GLY A 630 -2.12 4.51 -17.53
CA GLY A 630 -1.05 5.22 -18.25
C GLY A 630 -0.69 6.60 -17.72
N THR A 631 0.47 6.70 -17.08
CA THR A 631 1.23 7.94 -16.87
C THR A 631 1.62 8.58 -18.21
N ASP A 632 0.74 9.38 -18.80
CA ASP A 632 1.09 10.20 -19.96
C ASP A 632 0.79 11.68 -19.69
N ARG A 633 1.87 12.45 -19.52
CA ARG A 633 1.87 13.92 -19.37
C ARG A 633 1.12 14.59 -20.53
N LEU A 634 1.05 13.96 -21.70
CA LEU A 634 0.26 14.41 -22.85
C LEU A 634 -1.24 14.32 -22.56
N VAL A 635 -1.73 13.20 -22.01
CA VAL A 635 -3.16 12.98 -21.74
C VAL A 635 -3.67 13.97 -20.68
N HIS A 636 -2.90 14.21 -19.62
CA HIS A 636 -3.25 15.22 -18.60
C HIS A 636 -3.35 16.64 -19.20
N ARG A 637 -2.41 16.99 -20.09
CA ARG A 637 -2.41 18.29 -20.78
C ARG A 637 -3.58 18.41 -21.77
N LEU A 638 -3.92 17.33 -22.47
CA LEU A 638 -5.09 17.27 -23.35
C LEU A 638 -6.40 17.44 -22.57
N ALA A 639 -6.51 16.82 -21.38
CA ALA A 639 -7.63 16.96 -20.46
C ALA A 639 -7.81 18.40 -19.96
N GLU A 640 -6.72 19.11 -19.66
CA GLU A 640 -6.74 20.54 -19.28
C GLU A 640 -7.10 21.47 -20.44
N ILE A 641 -6.61 21.17 -21.65
CA ILE A 641 -6.81 22.03 -22.83
C ILE A 641 -8.24 21.92 -23.36
N TYR A 642 -8.85 20.73 -23.34
CA TYR A 642 -10.21 20.50 -23.86
C TYR A 642 -11.26 21.54 -23.40
N PRO A 643 -11.47 21.80 -22.10
CA PRO A 643 -12.49 22.75 -21.65
C PRO A 643 -12.19 24.21 -22.02
N THR A 644 -10.93 24.54 -22.35
CA THR A 644 -10.53 25.90 -22.73
C THR A 644 -10.77 26.20 -24.22
N GLY A 645 -10.90 25.16 -25.05
CA GLY A 645 -10.96 25.28 -26.51
C GLY A 645 -9.66 25.80 -27.14
N MET A 646 -8.58 26.00 -26.37
CA MET A 646 -7.29 26.46 -26.89
C MET A 646 -6.75 25.44 -27.89
N PHE A 647 -6.30 25.92 -29.06
CA PHE A 647 -5.77 25.10 -30.16
C PHE A 647 -6.78 24.19 -30.88
N SER A 648 -8.08 24.29 -30.55
CA SER A 648 -9.11 23.55 -31.29
C SER A 648 -9.19 24.00 -32.75
N ASP A 649 -9.22 23.03 -33.65
CA ASP A 649 -9.21 23.19 -35.11
C ASP A 649 -10.38 22.45 -35.79
N PHE A 650 -11.27 21.86 -34.98
CA PHE A 650 -12.43 21.10 -35.42
C PHE A 650 -13.62 21.28 -34.48
N THR A 651 -14.84 21.30 -35.03
CA THR A 651 -16.07 21.50 -34.25
C THR A 651 -17.06 20.36 -34.48
N ILE A 652 -17.55 19.76 -33.40
CA ILE A 652 -18.61 18.74 -33.46
C ILE A 652 -19.93 19.37 -32.99
N TYR A 653 -20.94 19.29 -33.84
CA TYR A 653 -22.29 19.74 -33.57
C TYR A 653 -23.19 18.57 -33.18
N THR A 654 -23.92 18.73 -32.07
CA THR A 654 -25.05 17.87 -31.71
C THR A 654 -26.34 18.69 -31.79
N ALA A 655 -27.48 18.12 -31.36
CA ALA A 655 -28.76 18.82 -31.41
C ALA A 655 -28.79 20.13 -30.60
N ASP A 656 -28.03 20.22 -29.49
CA ASP A 656 -28.04 21.35 -28.56
C ASP A 656 -26.63 21.76 -28.04
N GLN A 657 -25.57 21.03 -28.39
CA GLN A 657 -24.20 21.33 -27.98
C GLN A 657 -23.30 21.60 -29.19
N THR A 658 -22.36 22.51 -28.97
CA THR A 658 -21.22 22.77 -29.87
C THR A 658 -19.96 22.41 -29.11
N LEU A 659 -19.24 21.39 -29.56
CA LEU A 659 -18.04 20.88 -28.91
C LEU A 659 -16.81 21.27 -29.73
N MET A 660 -15.97 22.14 -29.17
CA MET A 660 -14.69 22.52 -29.77
C MET A 660 -13.65 21.43 -29.46
N VAL A 661 -13.09 20.82 -30.50
CA VAL A 661 -12.20 19.67 -30.39
C VAL A 661 -10.97 19.80 -31.29
N HIS A 662 -9.99 18.94 -31.05
CA HIS A 662 -8.73 18.88 -31.78
C HIS A 662 -8.80 17.72 -32.76
N ARG A 663 -8.67 18.02 -34.05
CA ARG A 663 -8.72 17.07 -35.17
C ARG A 663 -7.74 15.93 -34.99
N LEU A 664 -6.53 16.24 -34.52
CA LEU A 664 -5.50 15.23 -34.21
C LEU A 664 -5.96 14.24 -33.14
N VAL A 665 -6.60 14.73 -32.07
CA VAL A 665 -7.05 13.90 -30.94
C VAL A 665 -8.20 12.98 -31.37
N ILE A 666 -9.21 13.52 -32.04
CA ILE A 666 -10.38 12.73 -32.48
C ILE A 666 -10.00 11.68 -33.53
N CYS A 667 -9.11 12.00 -34.49
CA CYS A 667 -8.65 11.05 -35.50
C CYS A 667 -7.74 9.95 -34.91
N SER A 668 -6.99 10.28 -33.86
CA SER A 668 -6.10 9.30 -33.19
C SER A 668 -6.88 8.32 -32.31
N ARG A 669 -8.10 8.70 -31.89
CA ARG A 669 -8.92 7.90 -30.96
C ARG A 669 -10.13 7.24 -31.62
N SER A 670 -10.41 7.53 -32.90
CA SER A 670 -11.49 6.95 -33.68
C SER A 670 -11.06 6.74 -35.13
N GLU A 671 -10.97 5.48 -35.55
CA GLU A 671 -10.63 5.12 -36.92
C GLU A 671 -11.68 5.62 -37.93
N ALA A 672 -12.96 5.64 -37.53
CA ALA A 672 -14.05 6.17 -38.34
C ALA A 672 -13.84 7.67 -38.64
N PHE A 673 -13.49 8.48 -37.63
CA PHE A 673 -13.16 9.90 -37.84
C PHE A 673 -11.89 10.07 -38.68
N GLY A 674 -10.86 9.26 -38.43
CA GLY A 674 -9.62 9.25 -39.22
C GLY A 674 -9.88 8.99 -40.71
N ARG A 675 -10.63 7.93 -41.03
CA ARG A 675 -11.01 7.59 -42.41
C ARG A 675 -11.92 8.62 -43.05
N TYR A 676 -12.87 9.17 -42.31
CA TYR A 676 -13.76 10.21 -42.82
C TYR A 676 -12.98 11.47 -43.19
N LEU A 677 -12.13 11.98 -42.29
CA LEU A 677 -11.38 13.22 -42.49
C LEU A 677 -10.20 13.09 -43.45
N ALA A 678 -9.65 11.88 -43.66
CA ALA A 678 -8.62 11.64 -44.66
C ALA A 678 -9.12 11.80 -46.10
N ASN A 679 -10.43 11.63 -46.33
CA ASN A 679 -11.05 11.69 -47.65
C ASN A 679 -11.62 13.08 -48.00
N ILE A 680 -11.44 14.07 -47.12
CA ILE A 680 -12.00 15.41 -47.26
C ILE A 680 -10.89 16.41 -47.62
N PRO A 681 -11.04 17.20 -48.70
CA PRO A 681 -10.08 18.26 -49.03
C PRO A 681 -9.97 19.27 -47.88
N ASN A 682 -8.73 19.63 -47.50
CA ASN A 682 -8.47 20.51 -46.35
C ASN A 682 -9.14 21.89 -46.45
N ASP A 683 -9.40 22.40 -47.65
CA ASP A 683 -10.02 23.71 -47.86
C ASP A 683 -11.56 23.69 -47.77
N SER A 684 -12.16 22.52 -47.55
CA SER A 684 -13.62 22.38 -47.46
C SER A 684 -14.14 22.64 -46.04
N LYS A 685 -15.36 23.18 -45.94
CA LYS A 685 -16.01 23.44 -44.64
C LYS A 685 -16.09 22.16 -43.78
N GLN A 686 -16.31 21.02 -44.43
CA GLN A 686 -16.40 19.68 -43.83
C GLN A 686 -15.07 19.17 -43.25
N ALA A 687 -13.93 19.80 -43.58
CA ALA A 687 -12.64 19.50 -42.97
C ALA A 687 -12.50 20.05 -41.54
N HIS A 688 -13.43 20.93 -41.12
CA HIS A 688 -13.40 21.64 -39.85
C HIS A 688 -14.66 21.45 -39.00
N GLU A 689 -15.70 20.81 -39.55
CA GLU A 689 -16.94 20.57 -38.82
C GLU A 689 -17.55 19.20 -39.09
N PHE A 690 -18.21 18.62 -38.07
CA PHE A 690 -18.99 17.39 -38.20
C PHE A 690 -20.26 17.44 -37.35
N GLU A 691 -21.37 16.98 -37.91
CA GLU A 691 -22.66 16.95 -37.21
C GLU A 691 -23.06 15.52 -36.87
N ILE A 692 -23.21 15.21 -35.57
CA ILE A 692 -23.70 13.91 -35.10
C ILE A 692 -25.22 14.02 -34.91
N LYS A 693 -25.96 13.52 -35.91
CA LYS A 693 -27.43 13.51 -35.91
C LYS A 693 -27.99 12.30 -35.17
N ASN A 694 -29.15 12.50 -34.55
CA ASN A 694 -29.98 11.46 -33.91
C ASN A 694 -29.33 10.72 -32.73
N GLU A 695 -28.28 11.29 -32.13
CA GLU A 695 -27.66 10.77 -30.91
C GLU A 695 -27.93 11.72 -29.75
N HIS A 696 -28.06 11.17 -28.54
CA HIS A 696 -28.27 12.01 -27.37
C HIS A 696 -26.99 12.82 -27.07
N PRO A 697 -27.05 14.15 -26.90
CA PRO A 697 -25.88 15.02 -26.71
C PRO A 697 -24.92 14.53 -25.62
N ARG A 698 -25.44 14.11 -24.46
CA ARG A 698 -24.64 13.50 -23.37
C ARG A 698 -23.84 12.25 -23.77
N VAL A 699 -24.37 11.41 -24.65
CA VAL A 699 -23.67 10.19 -25.13
C VAL A 699 -22.53 10.58 -26.05
N VAL A 700 -22.75 11.61 -26.90
CA VAL A 700 -21.70 12.20 -27.72
C VAL A 700 -20.63 12.85 -26.85
N GLU A 701 -21.02 13.65 -25.86
CA GLU A 701 -20.09 14.29 -24.94
C GLU A 701 -19.25 13.25 -24.17
N ALA A 702 -19.85 12.15 -23.72
CA ALA A 702 -19.13 11.06 -23.07
C ALA A 702 -18.05 10.46 -23.98
N MET A 703 -18.38 10.21 -25.25
CA MET A 703 -17.40 9.75 -26.24
C MET A 703 -16.29 10.77 -26.46
N ILE A 704 -16.62 12.05 -26.64
CA ILE A 704 -15.63 13.09 -26.86
C ILE A 704 -14.72 13.27 -25.64
N ARG A 705 -15.26 13.33 -24.41
CA ARG A 705 -14.46 13.41 -23.18
C ARG A 705 -13.47 12.26 -23.07
N SER A 706 -13.90 11.05 -23.44
CA SER A 706 -13.01 9.88 -23.40
C SER A 706 -11.80 10.02 -24.34
N PHE A 707 -11.92 10.74 -25.46
CA PHE A 707 -10.79 10.98 -26.37
C PHE A 707 -9.67 11.81 -25.72
N TYR A 708 -10.00 12.63 -24.72
CA TYR A 708 -9.06 13.45 -23.96
C TYR A 708 -8.63 12.79 -22.64
N GLY A 709 -8.98 11.52 -22.41
CA GLY A 709 -8.70 10.84 -21.14
C GLY A 709 -9.54 11.37 -19.96
N LEU A 710 -10.64 12.10 -20.25
CA LEU A 710 -11.56 12.57 -19.23
C LEU A 710 -12.63 11.51 -18.96
N ASN A 711 -12.89 11.26 -17.67
CA ASN A 711 -14.04 10.46 -17.27
C ASN A 711 -15.36 11.18 -17.63
N TYR A 712 -16.37 10.40 -18.01
CA TYR A 712 -17.74 10.88 -18.21
C TYR A 712 -18.62 10.45 -17.05
N ASP A 713 -19.40 11.39 -16.51
CA ASP A 713 -20.22 11.15 -15.34
C ASP A 713 -21.42 10.25 -15.69
N ILE A 714 -21.46 9.08 -15.06
CA ILE A 714 -22.50 8.06 -15.24
C ILE A 714 -23.73 8.39 -14.38
N ASN A 715 -23.54 9.14 -13.29
CA ASN A 715 -24.53 9.42 -12.26
C ASN A 715 -25.12 10.83 -12.36
N ASN A 716 -24.87 11.60 -13.43
CA ASN A 716 -25.54 12.89 -13.60
C ASN A 716 -27.07 12.69 -13.80
N PHE A 717 -27.83 12.77 -12.70
CA PHE A 717 -29.28 12.55 -12.64
C PHE A 717 -30.11 13.77 -13.08
N GLN A 718 -29.48 14.86 -13.51
CA GLN A 718 -30.23 16.07 -13.89
C GLN A 718 -31.08 15.89 -15.17
N LEU A 719 -30.85 14.83 -15.97
CA LEU A 719 -31.51 14.65 -17.28
C LEU A 719 -31.82 13.15 -17.59
N GLN A 720 -33.09 12.77 -17.46
CA GLN A 720 -33.92 11.73 -18.14
C GLN A 720 -33.40 10.33 -18.57
N MET A 721 -32.16 9.91 -18.31
CA MET A 721 -31.65 8.58 -18.74
C MET A 721 -30.95 7.80 -17.62
N CYS A 722 -31.31 6.53 -17.43
CA CYS A 722 -30.74 5.68 -16.38
C CYS A 722 -29.31 5.19 -16.74
N PRO A 723 -28.46 4.89 -15.73
CA PRO A 723 -27.06 4.48 -15.95
C PRO A 723 -26.86 3.28 -16.87
N MET A 724 -27.73 2.26 -16.79
CA MET A 724 -27.65 1.08 -17.67
C MET A 724 -27.94 1.45 -19.12
N LEU A 725 -29.03 2.17 -19.39
CA LEU A 725 -29.39 2.63 -20.74
C LEU A 725 -28.34 3.57 -21.31
N PHE A 726 -27.80 4.47 -20.48
CA PHE A 726 -26.73 5.38 -20.88
C PHE A 726 -25.49 4.62 -21.36
N ASN A 727 -25.01 3.62 -20.61
CA ASN A 727 -23.85 2.84 -21.00
C ASN A 727 -24.11 1.96 -22.24
N VAL A 728 -25.31 1.43 -22.43
CA VAL A 728 -25.69 0.75 -23.68
C VAL A 728 -25.60 1.70 -24.87
N LYS A 729 -26.10 2.94 -24.73
CA LYS A 729 -26.01 3.95 -25.80
C LYS A 729 -24.57 4.41 -26.05
N VAL A 730 -23.75 4.57 -25.02
CA VAL A 730 -22.31 4.87 -25.16
C VAL A 730 -21.61 3.72 -25.89
N TYR A 731 -21.91 2.47 -25.53
CA TYR A 731 -21.39 1.28 -26.22
C TYR A 731 -21.74 1.27 -27.71
N SER A 732 -23.01 1.53 -28.03
CA SER A 732 -23.49 1.60 -29.42
C SER A 732 -22.81 2.73 -30.21
N LEU A 733 -22.70 3.92 -29.61
CA LEU A 733 -22.04 5.06 -30.25
C LEU A 733 -20.55 4.79 -30.48
N ALA A 734 -19.88 4.23 -29.48
CA ALA A 734 -18.48 3.82 -29.58
C ALA A 734 -18.28 2.77 -30.69
N ASN A 735 -19.21 1.82 -30.84
CA ASN A 735 -19.19 0.88 -31.96
C ASN A 735 -19.34 1.56 -33.32
N LYS A 736 -20.25 2.53 -33.44
CA LYS A 736 -20.49 3.29 -34.67
C LYS A 736 -19.29 4.15 -35.09
N PHE A 737 -18.53 4.67 -34.12
CA PHE A 737 -17.33 5.46 -34.36
C PHE A 737 -16.03 4.67 -34.20
N GLU A 738 -16.10 3.34 -34.08
CA GLU A 738 -14.93 2.45 -33.98
C GLU A 738 -13.96 2.85 -32.85
N VAL A 739 -14.52 3.06 -31.65
CA VAL A 739 -13.82 3.44 -30.42
C VAL A 739 -13.80 2.26 -29.45
N GLU A 740 -12.93 1.28 -29.70
CA GLU A 740 -12.99 -0.03 -29.03
C GLU A 740 -12.79 0.05 -27.51
N TYR A 741 -11.85 0.88 -27.02
CA TYR A 741 -11.63 1.03 -25.58
C TYR A 741 -12.87 1.57 -24.85
N LEU A 742 -13.63 2.47 -25.50
CA LEU A 742 -14.85 3.05 -24.92
C LEU A 742 -15.99 2.03 -24.90
N LYS A 743 -16.08 1.15 -25.91
CA LYS A 743 -16.99 -0.01 -25.87
C LYS A 743 -16.70 -0.88 -24.65
N ILE A 744 -15.43 -1.17 -24.38
CA ILE A 744 -15.01 -1.99 -23.24
C ILE A 744 -15.38 -1.31 -21.92
N GLN A 745 -15.07 -0.03 -21.75
CA GLN A 745 -15.39 0.74 -20.54
C GLN A 745 -16.91 0.81 -20.29
N ALA A 746 -17.70 1.08 -21.33
CA ALA A 746 -19.16 1.10 -21.24
C ALA A 746 -19.74 -0.28 -20.89
N LYS A 747 -19.19 -1.37 -21.46
CA LYS A 747 -19.57 -2.74 -21.13
C LYS A 747 -19.27 -3.09 -19.68
N LEU A 748 -18.06 -2.81 -19.20
CA LEU A 748 -17.65 -3.11 -17.81
C LEU A 748 -18.53 -2.35 -16.81
N THR A 749 -18.84 -1.09 -17.12
CA THR A 749 -19.73 -0.31 -16.27
C THR A 749 -21.16 -0.84 -16.31
N PHE A 750 -21.67 -1.21 -17.49
CA PHE A 750 -22.98 -1.85 -17.60
C PHE A 750 -23.06 -3.13 -16.78
N VAL A 751 -22.03 -4.00 -16.83
CA VAL A 751 -21.97 -5.22 -16.00
C VAL A 751 -22.06 -4.88 -14.52
N ASN A 752 -21.27 -3.92 -14.05
CA ASN A 752 -21.23 -3.54 -12.65
C ASN A 752 -22.61 -3.03 -12.18
N VAL A 753 -23.21 -2.10 -12.92
CA VAL A 753 -24.54 -1.54 -12.58
C VAL A 753 -25.64 -2.61 -12.66
N ALA A 754 -25.59 -3.49 -13.67
CA ALA A 754 -26.63 -4.48 -13.90
C ALA A 754 -26.58 -5.65 -12.90
N GLN A 755 -25.43 -5.92 -12.25
CA GLN A 755 -25.33 -6.95 -11.21
C GLN A 755 -26.19 -6.62 -9.98
N ASP A 756 -26.32 -5.35 -9.64
CA ASP A 756 -27.09 -4.90 -8.48
C ASP A 756 -28.52 -4.48 -8.84
N ASN A 757 -28.79 -4.19 -10.13
CA ASN A 757 -30.06 -3.65 -10.61
C ASN A 757 -30.76 -4.52 -11.67
N TRP A 758 -30.39 -5.80 -11.81
CA TRP A 758 -30.99 -6.74 -12.79
C TRP A 758 -32.51 -6.90 -12.64
N ASN A 759 -33.03 -6.69 -11.43
CA ASN A 759 -34.45 -6.84 -11.10
C ASN A 759 -35.26 -5.55 -11.35
N SER A 760 -34.72 -4.58 -12.08
CA SER A 760 -35.39 -3.31 -12.40
C SER A 760 -36.03 -3.34 -13.80
N ASP A 761 -36.95 -2.42 -14.10
CA ASP A 761 -37.52 -2.28 -15.46
C ASP A 761 -36.53 -1.55 -16.40
N GLU A 762 -35.62 -0.79 -15.80
CA GLU A 762 -34.48 -0.14 -16.43
C GLU A 762 -33.52 -1.17 -17.05
N PHE A 763 -33.29 -2.31 -16.39
CA PHE A 763 -32.51 -3.41 -16.97
C PHE A 763 -33.18 -3.98 -18.22
N LEU A 764 -34.50 -4.18 -18.21
CA LEU A 764 -35.24 -4.69 -19.37
C LEU A 764 -35.17 -3.72 -20.56
N THR A 765 -35.29 -2.42 -20.28
CA THR A 765 -35.16 -1.35 -21.28
C THR A 765 -33.75 -1.33 -21.87
N ALA A 766 -32.72 -1.46 -21.04
CA ALA A 766 -31.33 -1.49 -21.48
C ALA A 766 -30.99 -2.76 -22.27
N ALA A 767 -31.55 -3.91 -21.90
CA ALA A 767 -31.42 -5.17 -22.64
C ALA A 767 -32.06 -5.11 -24.04
N PHE A 768 -33.25 -4.50 -24.14
CA PHE A 768 -33.90 -4.20 -25.41
C PHE A 768 -33.02 -3.28 -26.28
N GLU A 769 -32.55 -2.17 -25.70
CA GLU A 769 -31.67 -1.23 -26.41
C GLU A 769 -30.39 -1.92 -26.90
N ALA A 770 -29.78 -2.79 -26.08
CA ALA A 770 -28.55 -3.49 -26.44
C ALA A 770 -28.75 -4.37 -27.68
N TYR A 771 -29.88 -5.07 -27.79
CA TYR A 771 -30.18 -5.95 -28.93
C TYR A 771 -30.68 -5.21 -30.18
N THR A 772 -31.18 -3.99 -30.03
CA THR A 772 -31.65 -3.16 -31.16
C THR A 772 -30.56 -2.28 -31.74
N THR A 773 -29.61 -1.82 -30.92
CA THR A 773 -28.57 -0.86 -31.34
C THR A 773 -27.25 -1.51 -31.74
N THR A 774 -26.96 -2.72 -31.27
CA THR A 774 -25.78 -3.49 -31.71
C THR A 774 -26.14 -4.43 -32.86
N PRO A 775 -25.23 -4.79 -33.78
CA PRO A 775 -25.49 -5.84 -34.79
C PRO A 775 -25.44 -7.24 -34.17
N LYS A 776 -26.01 -8.25 -34.84
CA LYS A 776 -26.00 -9.66 -34.36
C LYS A 776 -24.59 -10.23 -34.16
N SER A 777 -23.62 -9.74 -34.92
CA SER A 777 -22.21 -10.12 -34.83
C SER A 777 -21.50 -9.54 -33.60
N ASP A 778 -22.03 -8.46 -33.01
CA ASP A 778 -21.46 -7.89 -31.80
C ASP A 778 -21.98 -8.67 -30.58
N ARG A 779 -21.17 -9.61 -30.12
CA ARG A 779 -21.45 -10.45 -28.95
C ARG A 779 -21.09 -9.78 -27.62
N GLY A 780 -20.39 -8.64 -27.64
CA GLY A 780 -19.78 -8.05 -26.46
C GLY A 780 -20.78 -7.73 -25.37
N LEU A 781 -21.82 -6.94 -25.68
CA LEU A 781 -22.87 -6.57 -24.74
C LEU A 781 -24.05 -7.56 -24.73
N ARG A 782 -24.30 -8.22 -25.87
CA ARG A 782 -25.39 -9.20 -26.03
C ARG A 782 -25.21 -10.44 -25.16
N ASP A 783 -23.98 -10.94 -25.03
CA ASP A 783 -23.65 -12.08 -24.17
C ASP A 783 -23.78 -11.72 -22.69
N VAL A 784 -23.40 -10.51 -22.31
CA VAL A 784 -23.57 -10.02 -20.94
C VAL A 784 -25.06 -10.00 -20.56
N VAL A 785 -25.91 -9.46 -21.43
CA VAL A 785 -27.36 -9.45 -21.21
C VAL A 785 -27.89 -10.88 -21.05
N VAL A 786 -27.44 -11.82 -21.89
CA VAL A 786 -27.84 -13.23 -21.79
C VAL A 786 -27.36 -13.84 -20.47
N ALA A 787 -26.10 -13.62 -20.08
CA ALA A 787 -25.53 -14.14 -18.84
C ALA A 787 -26.30 -13.65 -17.61
N ILE A 788 -26.70 -12.38 -17.57
CA ILE A 788 -27.52 -11.83 -16.48
C ILE A 788 -28.92 -12.47 -16.52
N CYS A 789 -29.54 -12.56 -17.70
CA CYS A 789 -30.84 -13.21 -17.86
C CYS A 789 -30.83 -14.68 -17.40
N GLN A 790 -29.73 -15.40 -17.66
CA GLN A 790 -29.55 -16.78 -17.26
C GLN A 790 -29.27 -16.92 -15.76
N LYS A 791 -28.39 -16.09 -15.21
CA LYS A 791 -28.03 -16.08 -13.78
C LYS A 791 -29.27 -15.87 -12.91
N TYR A 792 -30.14 -14.95 -13.29
CA TYR A 792 -31.35 -14.59 -12.54
C TYR A 792 -32.65 -15.13 -13.18
N ARG A 793 -32.55 -16.18 -14.02
CA ARG A 793 -33.68 -16.70 -14.83
C ARG A 793 -34.91 -17.10 -14.02
N LYS A 794 -34.69 -17.60 -12.80
CA LYS A 794 -35.79 -18.06 -11.93
C LYS A 794 -36.69 -16.89 -11.53
N ASP A 795 -36.07 -15.77 -11.19
CA ASP A 795 -36.75 -14.55 -10.74
C ASP A 795 -37.27 -13.72 -11.91
N LEU A 796 -36.49 -13.60 -12.99
CA LEU A 796 -36.89 -12.88 -14.20
C LEU A 796 -38.11 -13.51 -14.88
N ARG A 797 -38.24 -14.85 -14.89
CA ARG A 797 -39.41 -15.54 -15.45
C ARG A 797 -40.71 -15.21 -14.72
N LEU A 798 -40.65 -14.71 -13.48
CA LEU A 798 -41.84 -14.29 -12.73
C LEU A 798 -42.33 -12.89 -13.15
N LYS A 799 -41.56 -12.16 -13.96
CA LYS A 799 -41.90 -10.81 -14.42
C LYS A 799 -42.56 -10.82 -15.80
N LYS A 800 -43.77 -10.26 -15.88
CA LYS A 800 -44.46 -10.01 -17.17
C LYS A 800 -43.65 -9.12 -18.13
N GLY A 801 -42.88 -8.17 -17.59
CA GLY A 801 -42.01 -7.31 -18.40
C GLY A 801 -40.89 -8.09 -19.10
N PHE A 802 -40.38 -9.16 -18.48
CA PHE A 802 -39.36 -10.01 -19.08
C PHE A 802 -39.94 -10.91 -20.18
N GLU A 803 -41.14 -11.45 -19.98
CA GLU A 803 -41.88 -12.18 -21.03
C GLU A 803 -42.07 -11.29 -22.27
N LYS A 804 -42.57 -10.06 -22.07
CA LYS A 804 -42.72 -9.07 -23.13
C LYS A 804 -41.39 -8.73 -23.84
N LEU A 805 -40.29 -8.59 -23.08
CA LEU A 805 -38.96 -8.35 -23.66
C LEU A 805 -38.52 -9.47 -24.61
N LEU A 806 -38.75 -10.73 -24.24
CA LEU A 806 -38.41 -11.89 -25.08
C LEU A 806 -39.29 -11.99 -26.33
N GLU A 807 -40.58 -11.63 -26.22
CA GLU A 807 -41.49 -11.53 -27.37
C GLU A 807 -41.06 -10.43 -28.35
N GLU A 808 -40.71 -9.25 -27.83
CA GLU A 808 -40.31 -8.08 -28.63
C GLU A 808 -38.86 -8.19 -29.14
N THR A 809 -38.05 -9.07 -28.56
CA THR A 809 -36.64 -9.27 -28.92
C THR A 809 -36.33 -10.74 -29.25
N PRO A 810 -36.76 -11.25 -30.43
CA PRO A 810 -36.57 -12.66 -30.79
C PRO A 810 -35.10 -13.12 -30.78
N GLY A 811 -34.16 -12.20 -31.05
CA GLY A 811 -32.72 -12.48 -30.98
C GLY A 811 -32.26 -12.80 -29.56
N LEU A 812 -32.75 -12.05 -28.55
CA LEU A 812 -32.44 -12.32 -27.15
C LEU A 812 -33.09 -13.63 -26.69
N ALA A 813 -34.34 -13.89 -27.09
CA ALA A 813 -34.99 -15.17 -26.80
C ALA A 813 -34.23 -16.36 -27.38
N THR A 814 -33.74 -16.22 -28.62
CA THR A 814 -32.91 -17.24 -29.27
C THR A 814 -31.62 -17.47 -28.49
N ASP A 815 -30.90 -16.41 -28.14
CA ASP A 815 -29.61 -16.52 -27.46
C ASP A 815 -29.75 -17.06 -26.03
N VAL A 816 -30.79 -16.66 -25.29
CA VAL A 816 -31.07 -17.19 -23.94
C VAL A 816 -31.34 -18.70 -23.99
N VAL A 817 -31.98 -19.20 -25.04
CA VAL A 817 -32.27 -20.63 -25.23
C VAL A 817 -31.06 -21.39 -25.75
N LEU A 818 -30.39 -20.90 -26.80
CA LEU A 818 -29.26 -21.62 -27.43
C LEU A 818 -28.03 -21.67 -26.51
N LEU A 819 -27.80 -20.64 -25.72
CA LEU A 819 -26.69 -20.59 -24.77
C LEU A 819 -27.03 -21.24 -23.42
N SER A 820 -28.13 -22.01 -23.32
CA SER A 820 -28.59 -22.64 -22.08
C SER A 820 -28.03 -24.04 -21.80
N HIS A 821 -27.27 -24.64 -22.73
CA HIS A 821 -26.93 -26.07 -22.73
C HIS A 821 -25.51 -26.45 -22.27
N SER A 822 -24.67 -25.50 -21.87
CA SER A 822 -23.46 -25.84 -21.10
C SER A 822 -23.87 -26.02 -19.63
N TRP A 823 -23.76 -27.26 -19.11
CA TRP A 823 -23.58 -27.70 -17.70
C TRP A 823 -24.46 -28.91 -17.26
N LEU A 824 -23.78 -30.01 -16.91
CA LEU A 824 -24.11 -30.88 -15.75
C LEU A 824 -23.28 -30.40 -14.54
N PRO A 825 -23.72 -30.66 -13.29
CA PRO A 825 -23.15 -30.04 -12.09
C PRO A 825 -21.85 -30.73 -11.64
N GLN A 826 -20.82 -29.93 -11.30
CA GLN A 826 -19.77 -30.35 -10.37
C GLN A 826 -20.14 -29.91 -8.93
N PRO A 827 -19.67 -30.62 -7.89
CA PRO A 827 -20.07 -30.39 -6.51
C PRO A 827 -19.57 -29.05 -5.96
N ALA A 828 -20.22 -28.58 -4.90
CA ALA A 828 -19.95 -27.31 -4.23
C ALA A 828 -18.61 -27.23 -3.46
N SER A 829 -17.59 -28.01 -3.83
CA SER A 829 -16.29 -28.07 -3.15
C SER A 829 -15.10 -27.49 -3.94
N GLU A 830 -15.31 -26.89 -5.10
CA GLU A 830 -14.29 -26.09 -5.78
C GLU A 830 -14.88 -24.74 -6.22
N ARG A 831 -14.53 -23.68 -5.50
CA ARG A 831 -14.65 -22.30 -5.99
C ARG A 831 -13.37 -21.55 -5.68
N VAL A 832 -12.26 -22.00 -6.27
CA VAL A 832 -11.17 -21.09 -6.61
C VAL A 832 -11.62 -20.38 -7.88
N ARG A 833 -11.87 -19.06 -7.83
CA ARG A 833 -12.00 -18.27 -9.07
C ARG A 833 -10.60 -17.98 -9.58
N ILE A 834 -9.98 -18.97 -10.23
CA ILE A 834 -8.73 -18.72 -10.95
C ILE A 834 -9.10 -17.88 -12.17
N VAL A 835 -8.52 -16.69 -12.23
CA VAL A 835 -8.58 -15.82 -13.41
C VAL A 835 -7.21 -15.92 -14.06
N GLN A 836 -7.16 -16.34 -15.32
CA GLN A 836 -5.92 -16.42 -16.09
C GLN A 836 -5.74 -15.12 -16.85
N SER A 837 -4.59 -14.47 -16.65
CA SER A 837 -4.27 -13.23 -17.34
C SER A 837 -3.57 -13.54 -18.66
N PHE A 838 -3.93 -12.81 -19.70
CA PHE A 838 -3.40 -12.93 -21.04
C PHE A 838 -2.92 -11.58 -21.52
N SER A 839 -1.79 -11.56 -22.22
CA SER A 839 -1.23 -10.38 -22.88
C SER A 839 -1.14 -10.63 -24.36
N CYS A 840 -1.53 -9.66 -25.17
CA CYS A 840 -1.27 -9.70 -26.60
C CYS A 840 0.11 -9.16 -26.86
N LEU A 841 0.96 -9.95 -27.52
CA LEU A 841 2.30 -9.51 -27.90
C LEU A 841 2.30 -8.49 -29.06
N SER A 842 1.13 -8.26 -29.69
CA SER A 842 0.96 -7.36 -30.84
C SER A 842 0.39 -6.00 -30.43
N CYS A 843 -0.64 -5.96 -29.59
CA CYS A 843 -1.27 -4.71 -29.14
C CYS A 843 -1.05 -4.40 -27.66
N PHE A 844 -0.29 -5.24 -26.95
CA PHE A 844 0.03 -5.13 -25.51
C PHE A 844 -1.16 -5.14 -24.55
N ALA A 845 -2.38 -5.30 -25.08
CA ALA A 845 -3.58 -5.36 -24.29
C ALA A 845 -3.54 -6.57 -23.34
N LYS A 846 -3.90 -6.31 -22.08
CA LYS A 846 -3.97 -7.30 -21.02
C LYS A 846 -5.42 -7.56 -20.67
N TRP A 847 -5.80 -8.83 -20.56
CA TRP A 847 -7.14 -9.22 -20.11
C TRP A 847 -7.10 -10.43 -19.22
N GLN A 848 -8.18 -10.60 -18.46
CA GLN A 848 -8.34 -11.66 -17.49
C GLN A 848 -9.60 -12.46 -17.85
N VAL A 849 -9.44 -13.78 -17.99
CA VAL A 849 -10.53 -14.71 -18.30
C VAL A 849 -10.63 -15.73 -17.18
N GLN A 850 -11.84 -16.07 -16.75
CA GLN A 850 -12.05 -17.13 -15.78
C GLN A 850 -11.61 -18.47 -16.39
N VAL A 851 -10.88 -19.30 -15.65
CA VAL A 851 -10.21 -20.53 -16.17
C VAL A 851 -11.16 -21.51 -16.89
N GLY A 852 -12.47 -21.44 -16.68
CA GLY A 852 -13.49 -22.21 -17.42
C GLY A 852 -13.93 -21.65 -18.78
N MET A 853 -13.37 -20.52 -19.23
CA MET A 853 -13.65 -19.88 -20.53
C MET A 853 -12.39 -19.77 -21.42
N VAL A 854 -11.27 -20.37 -21.00
CA VAL A 854 -9.97 -20.21 -21.69
C VAL A 854 -9.98 -20.81 -23.10
N GLU A 855 -10.76 -21.86 -23.33
CA GLU A 855 -10.88 -22.51 -24.65
C GLU A 855 -11.55 -21.61 -25.72
N ASP A 856 -12.21 -20.52 -25.31
CA ASP A 856 -12.88 -19.57 -26.21
C ASP A 856 -11.99 -18.38 -26.63
N PHE A 857 -10.76 -18.25 -26.09
CA PHE A 857 -9.87 -17.09 -26.31
C PHE A 857 -8.51 -17.48 -26.91
N LEU A 858 -8.53 -18.22 -28.02
CA LEU A 858 -7.34 -18.58 -28.81
C LEU A 858 -6.76 -17.41 -29.63
N GLU A 859 -7.48 -16.30 -29.72
CA GLU A 859 -7.08 -15.07 -30.41
C GLU A 859 -7.23 -13.86 -29.48
N CYS A 860 -6.36 -12.86 -29.64
CA CYS A 860 -6.45 -11.66 -28.83
C CYS A 860 -7.81 -10.97 -29.02
N PRO A 861 -8.61 -10.73 -27.97
CA PRO A 861 -9.92 -10.11 -28.12
C PRO A 861 -9.84 -8.62 -28.49
N PHE A 862 -8.64 -8.03 -28.50
CA PHE A 862 -8.40 -6.61 -28.78
C PHE A 862 -7.88 -6.36 -30.20
N CYS A 863 -7.17 -7.30 -30.81
CA CYS A 863 -6.63 -7.14 -32.17
C CYS A 863 -6.72 -8.38 -33.05
N HIS A 864 -7.35 -9.46 -32.57
CA HIS A 864 -7.58 -10.74 -33.27
C HIS A 864 -6.31 -11.44 -33.77
N GLU A 865 -5.15 -11.11 -33.20
CA GLU A 865 -3.89 -11.78 -33.49
C GLU A 865 -3.65 -12.96 -32.54
N ASN A 866 -3.07 -14.03 -33.06
CA ASN A 866 -2.95 -15.32 -32.35
C ASN A 866 -1.70 -15.39 -31.47
N LYS A 867 -1.09 -14.22 -31.17
CA LYS A 867 0.14 -14.07 -30.39
C LYS A 867 -0.19 -13.66 -28.95
N ILE A 868 -0.63 -14.65 -28.17
CA ILE A 868 -1.07 -14.46 -26.79
C ILE A 868 -0.07 -15.10 -25.84
N GLY A 869 0.40 -14.36 -24.84
CA GLY A 869 1.16 -14.87 -23.71
C GLY A 869 0.29 -14.89 -22.45
N ALA A 870 0.09 -16.07 -21.86
CA ALA A 870 -0.52 -16.19 -20.54
C ALA A 870 0.50 -15.80 -19.46
N PHE A 871 0.09 -15.01 -18.46
CA PHE A 871 0.95 -14.53 -17.37
C PHE A 871 0.24 -14.55 -16.02
#